data_AF-A0A6J3C7M4-F1
#
_entry.id   AF-A0A6J3C7M4-F1
#
_cell.length_a   1.000
_cell.length_b   1.000
_cell.length_c   1.000
_cell.angle_alpha   90.00
_cell.angle_beta   90.00
_cell.angle_gamma   90.00
#
_symmetry.space_group_name_H-M   'P 1'
#
loop_
_entity.id
_entity.type
_entity.pdbx_description
1 polymer ?
#
loop_
_entity_poly.entity_id
_entity_poly.type
_entity_poly.pdbx_seq_one_letter_code
_entity_poly.pdbx_strand_id
1 'polypeptide(L)'
;MRMELIVYDGCPRSFSHGVWWPRTKFGIEAVTDCPAGTSGKATRMCDETQVVPWQEPDMFNCTTSTFYQLRQQLHKIETGELTMNTFVGVRLAEDLKSACLNTPHLYGADILVAEGILLELLQYELKQAGLNLTHSQDKDYVRNIIQSANTILNWQYEAEWARIRRILGRGAEELMQRCDRYIAALAHTQHDTYTSPFEIVTSDIVIGVDIVTAESIYGFEPTQLNRYNIDTYTTERVILPDTSAFIHSPIQASYGGSKMKKKPSSPTVSFPKYNNYVKNKNKFDKYSRILLPLDLLGITNYQENTDTNYESRAVFAYIQYSRNTSELMPMRMDESVSQRWGVNITIGSPILQVALYVPEYVWIRESHESNDDNSIENNMDDVEGITYANKGHQSHTNNHISPNPSSKNSYPHDDETSNHENHGPILIQPAFKKQDKIPYTENNLQENESSYVAEKNDVEGPKVMALSMDAEDKNKDGTNSTRELGKKKLIYKSMGGIRLKKPIRLQMWLDIDKETFGSRTNPQCVHWSTLRGAGEWSRVGCHTEIDYDWSPYSNEPLLINCTCNHLSTFAVLVDEVDIEFIPEPSLLESVTSYTAFSLSLPLLFVTWAALCLVRGGAATVSNSIHKHLIFCVFMAELLYLIALKARNTLVQSEFPCKLVAMGLHYWWVCALAWAACDAWQVRRLVRELRDVNHGGLAAPLAAAYAAPAVLLALAAGHHQHQYGNALL
;
A
#
# COMPACT_ATOMS: atom_id res chain seq x y z
N MET A 1 23.83 -21.27 64.90
CA MET A 1 23.06 -20.34 64.05
C MET A 1 22.50 -21.18 62.90
N ARG A 2 21.25 -21.64 63.00
CA ARG A 2 20.60 -22.40 61.91
C ARG A 2 20.28 -21.40 60.81
N MET A 3 21.00 -21.49 59.71
CA MET A 3 20.67 -20.78 58.49
C MET A 3 19.52 -21.56 57.86
N GLU A 4 18.28 -21.22 58.24
CA GLU A 4 17.10 -21.73 57.54
C GLU A 4 17.16 -21.17 56.11
N LEU A 5 17.48 -22.03 55.14
CA LEU A 5 17.17 -21.77 53.75
C LEU A 5 15.65 -21.61 53.67
N ILE A 6 15.19 -20.37 53.51
CA ILE A 6 13.81 -20.08 53.13
C ILE A 6 13.64 -20.62 51.72
N VAL A 7 13.11 -21.84 51.60
CA VAL A 7 12.65 -22.37 50.33
C VAL A 7 11.39 -21.59 49.97
N TYR A 8 11.49 -20.72 48.98
CA TYR A 8 10.32 -20.03 48.44
C TYR A 8 9.54 -21.04 47.61
N ASP A 9 8.49 -21.66 48.16
CA ASP A 9 7.56 -22.54 47.41
C ASP A 9 6.60 -21.76 46.47
N GLY A 10 6.92 -20.51 46.14
CA GLY A 10 6.08 -19.64 45.33
C GLY A 10 6.31 -18.15 45.56
N CYS A 11 5.62 -17.35 44.77
CA CYS A 11 5.70 -15.91 44.79
C CYS A 11 5.06 -15.31 46.05
N PRO A 12 5.75 -14.40 46.76
CA PRO A 12 5.24 -13.76 47.98
C PRO A 12 4.10 -12.80 47.67
N ARG A 13 3.28 -12.47 48.69
CA ARG A 13 2.25 -11.43 48.56
C ARG A 13 2.92 -10.11 48.14
N SER A 14 2.42 -9.47 47.08
CA SER A 14 2.99 -8.23 46.55
C SER A 14 1.91 -7.22 46.16
N PHE A 15 2.25 -5.93 46.17
CA PHE A 15 1.36 -4.86 45.69
C PHE A 15 1.87 -4.37 44.34
N SER A 16 1.00 -4.36 43.33
CA SER A 16 1.33 -3.87 41.98
C SER A 16 0.06 -3.43 41.26
N HIS A 17 0.15 -2.38 40.44
CA HIS A 17 -0.97 -1.83 39.65
C HIS A 17 -2.25 -1.57 40.46
N GLY A 18 -2.09 -1.08 41.70
CA GLY A 18 -3.21 -0.69 42.56
C GLY A 18 -3.93 -1.83 43.29
N VAL A 19 -3.45 -3.09 43.16
CA VAL A 19 -4.07 -4.26 43.78
C VAL A 19 -3.07 -5.11 44.57
N TRP A 20 -3.58 -5.84 45.58
CA TRP A 20 -2.81 -6.75 46.42
C TRP A 20 -2.88 -8.18 45.89
N TRP A 21 -1.75 -8.68 45.39
CA TRP A 21 -1.61 -10.04 44.87
C TRP A 21 -1.40 -11.04 46.00
N PRO A 22 -2.21 -12.11 46.10
CA PRO A 22 -2.05 -13.14 47.12
C PRO A 22 -0.77 -13.98 46.90
N ARG A 23 -0.29 -14.63 47.95
CA ARG A 23 0.82 -15.60 47.84
C ARG A 23 0.38 -16.75 46.93
N THR A 24 1.15 -17.01 45.88
CA THR A 24 0.78 -17.96 44.80
C THR A 24 1.94 -18.90 44.54
N LYS A 25 1.66 -20.19 44.28
CA LYS A 25 2.70 -21.17 43.96
C LYS A 25 3.24 -20.94 42.54
N PHE A 26 4.47 -21.38 42.28
CA PHE A 26 5.03 -21.31 40.93
C PHE A 26 4.18 -22.11 39.92
N GLY A 27 4.08 -21.59 38.69
CA GLY A 27 3.28 -22.13 37.59
C GLY A 27 1.77 -21.86 37.71
N ILE A 28 1.32 -21.13 38.73
CA ILE A 28 -0.10 -20.79 38.93
C ILE A 28 -0.32 -19.30 38.70
N GLU A 29 -1.43 -18.98 38.05
CA GLU A 29 -1.91 -17.62 37.87
C GLU A 29 -2.75 -17.17 39.09
N ALA A 30 -2.37 -16.04 39.68
CA ALA A 30 -3.15 -15.37 40.71
C ALA A 30 -4.28 -14.56 40.06
N VAL A 31 -5.48 -14.60 40.62
CA VAL A 31 -6.63 -13.83 40.15
C VAL A 31 -7.14 -12.94 41.28
N THR A 32 -7.29 -11.65 41.01
CA THR A 32 -7.82 -10.68 41.96
C THR A 32 -8.82 -9.74 41.28
N ASP A 33 -9.66 -9.09 42.06
CA ASP A 33 -10.54 -8.04 41.52
C ASP A 33 -9.71 -6.85 41.03
N CYS A 34 -10.21 -6.18 39.99
CA CYS A 34 -9.58 -4.98 39.44
C CYS A 34 -9.55 -3.81 40.46
N PRO A 35 -8.67 -2.81 40.26
CA PRO A 35 -8.51 -1.69 41.19
C PRO A 35 -9.79 -0.87 41.36
N ALA A 36 -9.86 -0.11 42.46
CA ALA A 36 -11.00 0.75 42.76
C ALA A 36 -11.33 1.70 41.59
N GLY A 37 -12.62 1.79 41.22
CA GLY A 37 -13.08 2.57 40.07
C GLY A 37 -13.16 1.77 38.75
N THR A 38 -12.68 0.52 38.75
CA THR A 38 -12.78 -0.41 37.62
C THR A 38 -13.51 -1.68 38.04
N SER A 39 -14.06 -2.41 37.08
CA SER A 39 -14.81 -3.66 37.27
C SER A 39 -14.22 -4.75 36.37
N GLY A 40 -14.04 -5.96 36.91
CA GLY A 40 -13.45 -7.08 36.18
C GLY A 40 -12.53 -7.92 37.08
N LYS A 41 -11.78 -8.83 36.47
CA LYS A 41 -10.76 -9.63 37.14
C LYS A 41 -9.40 -9.38 36.49
N ALA A 42 -8.42 -9.06 37.32
CA ALA A 42 -7.02 -8.97 36.93
C ALA A 42 -6.32 -10.29 37.24
N THR A 43 -5.34 -10.65 36.42
CA THR A 43 -4.59 -11.88 36.61
C THR A 43 -3.08 -11.63 36.60
N ARG A 44 -2.29 -12.52 37.22
CA ARG A 44 -0.84 -12.38 37.26
C ARG A 44 -0.17 -13.74 37.39
N MET A 45 0.77 -14.02 36.50
CA MET A 45 1.49 -15.29 36.49
C MET A 45 2.66 -15.29 37.47
N CYS A 46 2.81 -16.39 38.21
CA CYS A 46 3.96 -16.69 39.04
C CYS A 46 4.84 -17.72 38.33
N ASP A 47 5.99 -17.29 37.81
CA ASP A 47 6.94 -18.11 37.04
C ASP A 47 8.18 -18.44 37.87
N GLU A 48 8.66 -19.67 37.79
CA GLU A 48 9.87 -20.13 38.51
C GLU A 48 11.16 -19.74 37.78
N THR A 49 11.08 -19.58 36.44
CA THR A 49 12.25 -19.45 35.58
C THR A 49 12.84 -18.04 35.52
N GLN A 50 12.10 -17.04 36.01
CA GLN A 50 12.51 -15.63 35.96
C GLN A 50 13.23 -15.20 37.25
N VAL A 51 14.17 -14.24 37.12
CA VAL A 51 14.91 -13.65 38.25
C VAL A 51 13.97 -13.00 39.27
N VAL A 52 12.88 -12.39 38.78
CA VAL A 52 11.75 -11.94 39.59
C VAL A 52 10.60 -12.90 39.30
N PRO A 53 10.18 -13.73 40.28
CA PRO A 53 9.17 -14.77 40.01
C PRO A 53 7.79 -14.26 39.59
N TRP A 54 7.45 -13.02 39.94
CA TRP A 54 6.20 -12.41 39.50
C TRP A 54 6.36 -11.77 38.12
N GLN A 55 5.52 -12.18 37.16
CA GLN A 55 5.39 -11.48 35.88
C GLN A 55 4.61 -10.16 36.05
N GLU A 56 4.55 -9.35 34.99
CA GLU A 56 3.72 -8.15 34.97
C GLU A 56 2.23 -8.52 35.09
N PRO A 57 1.45 -7.80 35.94
CA PRO A 57 0.02 -8.01 36.04
C PRO A 57 -0.71 -7.80 34.72
N ASP A 58 -1.57 -8.74 34.39
CA ASP A 58 -2.51 -8.62 33.29
C ASP A 58 -3.81 -7.93 33.75
N MET A 59 -3.95 -6.69 33.31
CA MET A 59 -5.11 -5.84 33.60
C MET A 59 -6.10 -5.76 32.42
N PHE A 60 -5.96 -6.59 31.39
CA PHE A 60 -6.71 -6.45 30.13
C PHE A 60 -8.22 -6.58 30.31
N ASN A 61 -8.68 -7.40 31.26
CA ASN A 61 -10.10 -7.62 31.53
C ASN A 61 -10.73 -6.61 32.51
N CYS A 62 -9.98 -5.58 32.91
CA CYS A 62 -10.51 -4.50 33.73
C CYS A 62 -11.21 -3.46 32.86
N THR A 63 -12.43 -3.09 33.26
CA THR A 63 -13.23 -2.05 32.59
C THR A 63 -13.45 -0.87 33.52
N THR A 64 -13.24 0.34 33.03
CA THR A 64 -13.46 1.56 33.79
C THR A 64 -14.96 1.81 33.99
N SER A 65 -15.36 2.37 35.14
CA SER A 65 -16.77 2.62 35.45
C SER A 65 -17.50 3.49 34.42
N THR A 66 -16.80 4.42 33.76
CA THR A 66 -17.32 5.23 32.64
C THR A 66 -17.65 4.40 31.41
N PHE A 67 -16.84 3.38 31.11
CA PHE A 67 -17.02 2.47 29.97
C PHE A 67 -17.98 1.31 30.28
N TYR A 68 -18.30 1.07 31.55
CA TYR A 68 -19.21 -0.01 31.93
C TYR A 68 -20.61 0.13 31.30
N GLN A 69 -21.15 1.35 31.27
CA GLN A 69 -22.45 1.63 30.64
C GLN A 69 -22.37 1.49 29.11
N LEU A 70 -21.29 2.01 28.50
CA LEU A 70 -21.02 1.89 27.07
C LEU A 70 -20.89 0.43 26.63
N ARG A 71 -20.26 -0.41 27.44
CA ARG A 71 -20.14 -1.86 27.19
C ARG A 71 -21.52 -2.54 27.15
N GLN A 72 -22.43 -2.17 28.05
CA GLN A 72 -23.79 -2.71 28.05
C GLN A 72 -24.56 -2.26 26.81
N GLN A 73 -24.44 -0.99 26.42
CA GLN A 73 -25.06 -0.46 25.19
C GLN A 73 -24.51 -1.15 23.95
N LEU A 74 -23.19 -1.31 23.84
CA LEU A 74 -22.56 -2.04 22.74
C LEU A 74 -23.08 -3.47 22.64
N HIS A 75 -23.14 -4.20 23.76
CA HIS A 75 -23.68 -5.56 23.77
C HIS A 75 -25.13 -5.63 23.27
N LYS A 76 -25.97 -4.65 23.61
CA LYS A 76 -27.35 -4.56 23.10
C LYS A 76 -27.41 -4.28 21.60
N ILE A 77 -26.46 -3.50 21.07
CA ILE A 77 -26.35 -3.23 19.64
C ILE A 77 -25.92 -4.50 18.90
N GLU A 78 -24.88 -5.19 19.40
CA GLU A 78 -24.36 -6.44 18.81
C GLU A 78 -25.38 -7.58 18.82
N THR A 79 -26.19 -7.67 19.89
CA THR A 79 -27.26 -8.68 20.02
C THR A 79 -28.54 -8.30 19.24
N GLY A 80 -28.61 -7.08 18.72
CA GLY A 80 -29.77 -6.57 17.97
C GLY A 80 -30.96 -6.15 18.85
N GLU A 81 -30.82 -6.11 20.18
CA GLU A 81 -31.85 -5.57 21.09
C GLU A 81 -32.01 -4.04 20.90
N LEU A 82 -30.91 -3.34 20.60
CA LEU A 82 -30.89 -1.91 20.31
C LEU A 82 -30.54 -1.67 18.85
N THR A 83 -31.51 -1.17 18.07
CA THR A 83 -31.26 -0.77 16.68
C THR A 83 -30.55 0.58 16.63
N MET A 84 -29.47 0.67 15.86
CA MET A 84 -28.78 1.93 15.61
C MET A 84 -29.70 2.89 14.83
N ASN A 85 -29.86 4.10 15.34
CA ASN A 85 -30.53 5.20 14.66
C ASN A 85 -29.74 6.49 14.89
N THR A 86 -30.11 7.59 14.24
CA THR A 86 -29.36 8.84 14.33
C THR A 86 -29.29 9.39 15.75
N PHE A 87 -30.38 9.33 16.53
CA PHE A 87 -30.39 9.80 17.92
C PHE A 87 -29.44 8.98 18.82
N VAL A 88 -29.50 7.65 18.71
CA VAL A 88 -28.60 6.73 19.42
C VAL A 88 -27.16 6.97 18.98
N GLY A 89 -26.91 7.18 17.69
CA GLY A 89 -25.59 7.48 17.15
C GLY A 89 -24.98 8.76 17.74
N VAL A 90 -25.72 9.87 17.75
CA VAL A 90 -25.26 11.13 18.36
C VAL A 90 -24.95 10.95 19.83
N ARG A 91 -25.89 10.34 20.58
CA ARG A 91 -25.75 10.16 22.02
C ARG A 91 -24.57 9.26 22.37
N LEU A 92 -24.41 8.15 21.65
CA LEU A 92 -23.33 7.19 21.87
C LEU A 92 -21.96 7.80 21.54
N ALA A 93 -21.87 8.63 20.49
CA ALA A 93 -20.64 9.37 20.16
C ALA A 93 -20.28 10.42 21.24
N GLU A 94 -21.27 11.12 21.79
CA GLU A 94 -21.08 12.09 22.88
C GLU A 94 -20.64 11.40 24.18
N ASP A 95 -21.32 10.31 24.56
CA ASP A 95 -21.02 9.54 25.76
C ASP A 95 -19.63 8.88 25.65
N LEU A 96 -19.27 8.35 24.46
CA LEU A 96 -17.94 7.77 24.21
C LEU A 96 -16.83 8.81 24.35
N LYS A 97 -16.98 9.98 23.70
CA LYS A 97 -16.01 11.08 23.84
C LYS A 97 -15.86 11.49 25.30
N SER A 98 -16.97 11.62 26.02
CA SER A 98 -16.96 12.03 27.43
C SER A 98 -16.27 10.98 28.29
N ALA A 99 -16.45 9.69 28.00
CA ALA A 99 -15.71 8.61 28.65
C ALA A 99 -14.21 8.73 28.36
N CYS A 100 -13.80 8.84 27.09
CA CYS A 100 -12.39 8.98 26.68
C CYS A 100 -11.69 10.19 27.31
N LEU A 101 -12.39 11.33 27.49
CA LEU A 101 -11.80 12.53 28.09
C LEU A 101 -11.68 12.45 29.61
N ASN A 102 -12.62 11.78 30.28
CA ASN A 102 -12.63 11.67 31.73
C ASN A 102 -11.75 10.51 32.25
N THR A 103 -11.31 9.61 31.38
CA THR A 103 -10.41 8.50 31.72
C THR A 103 -8.96 8.83 31.36
N PRO A 104 -8.04 8.93 32.33
CA PRO A 104 -6.64 9.25 32.03
C PRO A 104 -5.87 8.07 31.40
N HIS A 105 -6.23 6.83 31.73
CA HIS A 105 -5.61 5.62 31.21
C HIS A 105 -6.70 4.59 30.87
N LEU A 106 -6.69 4.10 29.63
CA LEU A 106 -7.60 3.07 29.15
C LEU A 106 -7.00 1.69 29.38
N TYR A 107 -7.80 0.74 29.84
CA TYR A 107 -7.42 -0.68 29.85
C TYR A 107 -7.79 -1.35 28.52
N GLY A 108 -7.25 -2.54 28.26
CA GLY A 108 -7.52 -3.28 27.02
C GLY A 108 -9.00 -3.52 26.74
N ALA A 109 -9.82 -3.80 27.76
CA ALA A 109 -11.27 -3.94 27.60
C ALA A 109 -11.97 -2.60 27.32
N ASP A 110 -11.47 -1.47 27.83
CA ASP A 110 -12.00 -0.15 27.50
C ASP A 110 -11.73 0.19 26.02
N ILE A 111 -10.53 -0.14 25.53
CA ILE A 111 -10.14 0.01 24.12
C ILE A 111 -11.05 -0.84 23.21
N LEU A 112 -11.31 -2.10 23.58
CA LEU A 112 -12.22 -2.99 22.84
C LEU A 112 -13.65 -2.43 22.75
N VAL A 113 -14.18 -1.91 23.86
CA VAL A 113 -15.52 -1.30 23.88
C VAL A 113 -15.54 -0.04 23.00
N ALA A 114 -14.51 0.79 23.11
CA ALA A 114 -14.41 2.02 22.36
C ALA A 114 -14.25 1.78 20.85
N GLU A 115 -13.39 0.83 20.45
CA GLU A 115 -13.26 0.37 19.07
C GLU A 115 -14.59 -0.17 18.55
N GLY A 116 -15.23 -1.10 19.27
CA GLY A 116 -16.49 -1.71 18.84
C GLY A 116 -17.58 -0.68 18.58
N ILE A 117 -17.73 0.30 19.49
CA ILE A 117 -18.67 1.41 19.30
C ILE A 117 -18.33 2.24 18.07
N LEU A 118 -17.06 2.62 17.88
CA LEU A 118 -16.65 3.40 16.71
C LEU A 118 -16.90 2.64 15.40
N LEU A 119 -16.62 1.34 15.37
CA LEU A 119 -16.88 0.52 14.19
C LEU A 119 -18.37 0.45 13.86
N GLU A 120 -19.25 0.27 14.85
CA GLU A 120 -20.69 0.25 14.63
C GLU A 120 -21.25 1.63 14.21
N LEU A 121 -20.76 2.72 14.81
CA LEU A 121 -21.12 4.09 14.42
C LEU A 121 -20.70 4.40 12.98
N LEU A 122 -19.46 4.09 12.61
CA LEU A 122 -18.95 4.27 11.25
C LEU A 122 -19.71 3.37 10.26
N GLN A 123 -19.99 2.12 10.64
CA GLN A 123 -20.75 1.19 9.80
C GLN A 123 -22.18 1.65 9.56
N TYR A 124 -22.81 2.28 10.55
CA TYR A 124 -24.13 2.88 10.41
C TYR A 124 -24.10 4.06 9.43
N GLU A 125 -23.14 4.99 9.59
CA GLU A 125 -22.99 6.12 8.66
C GLU A 125 -22.73 5.66 7.22
N LEU A 126 -21.93 4.62 7.03
CA LEU A 126 -21.61 4.07 5.71
C LEU A 126 -22.83 3.45 4.99
N LYS A 127 -23.89 3.10 5.72
CA LYS A 127 -25.16 2.60 5.14
C LYS A 127 -26.12 3.73 4.76
N GLN A 128 -25.87 4.94 5.24
CA GLN A 128 -26.71 6.10 4.99
C GLN A 128 -26.21 6.92 3.80
N ALA A 129 -27.08 7.76 3.25
CA ALA A 129 -26.75 8.68 2.16
C ALA A 129 -27.55 9.99 2.31
N GLY A 130 -27.02 11.07 1.74
CA GLY A 130 -27.64 12.39 1.74
C GLY A 130 -27.92 12.96 3.14
N LEU A 131 -29.07 13.61 3.31
CA LEU A 131 -29.48 14.27 4.57
C LEU A 131 -29.77 13.30 5.73
N ASN A 132 -29.83 12.00 5.47
CA ASN A 132 -30.05 11.00 6.51
C ASN A 132 -28.80 10.77 7.38
N LEU A 133 -27.62 11.24 6.92
CA LEU A 133 -26.38 11.13 7.66
C LEU A 133 -26.48 11.82 9.02
N THR A 134 -25.89 11.22 10.05
CA THR A 134 -25.95 11.77 11.39
C THR A 134 -25.20 13.09 11.49
N HIS A 135 -24.10 13.25 10.74
CA HIS A 135 -23.34 14.50 10.74
C HIS A 135 -24.09 15.70 10.14
N SER A 136 -25.08 15.47 9.28
CA SER A 136 -25.94 16.56 8.78
C SER A 136 -26.98 17.00 9.82
N GLN A 137 -27.29 16.14 10.78
CA GLN A 137 -28.26 16.43 11.85
C GLN A 137 -27.58 17.00 13.10
N ASP A 138 -26.34 16.59 13.38
CA ASP A 138 -25.55 17.10 14.50
C ASP A 138 -24.15 17.58 14.07
N LYS A 139 -23.81 18.82 14.45
CA LYS A 139 -22.56 19.50 14.08
C LYS A 139 -21.33 18.89 14.77
N ASP A 140 -21.50 18.33 15.97
CA ASP A 140 -20.40 17.85 16.80
C ASP A 140 -20.10 16.36 16.59
N TYR A 141 -20.97 15.64 15.89
CA TYR A 141 -20.86 14.20 15.65
C TYR A 141 -19.50 13.76 15.10
N VAL A 142 -19.05 14.34 13.98
CA VAL A 142 -17.73 14.02 13.37
C VAL A 142 -16.60 14.34 14.34
N ARG A 143 -16.70 15.48 15.05
CA ARG A 143 -15.70 15.88 16.05
C ARG A 143 -15.63 14.87 17.19
N ASN A 144 -16.77 14.38 17.67
CA ASN A 144 -16.84 13.43 18.78
C ASN A 144 -16.26 12.05 18.39
N ILE A 145 -16.54 11.57 17.18
CA ILE A 145 -15.94 10.34 16.63
C ILE A 145 -14.41 10.48 16.56
N ILE A 146 -13.92 11.55 15.95
CA ILE A 146 -12.47 11.73 15.73
C ILE A 146 -11.72 11.96 17.04
N GLN A 147 -12.32 12.69 18.00
CA GLN A 147 -11.73 12.85 19.34
C GLN A 147 -11.64 11.52 20.09
N SER A 148 -12.67 10.68 20.00
CA SER A 148 -12.66 9.34 20.61
C SER A 148 -11.62 8.45 19.94
N ALA A 149 -11.57 8.44 18.61
CA ALA A 149 -10.58 7.69 17.84
C ALA A 149 -9.14 8.13 18.16
N ASN A 150 -8.89 9.43 18.34
CA ASN A 150 -7.59 9.98 18.71
C ASN A 150 -7.09 9.45 20.06
N THR A 151 -7.97 9.33 21.07
CA THR A 151 -7.57 8.80 22.38
C THR A 151 -7.19 7.33 22.32
N ILE A 152 -7.89 6.53 21.52
CA ILE A 152 -7.69 5.07 21.44
C ILE A 152 -6.52 4.71 20.50
N LEU A 153 -6.31 5.49 19.43
CA LEU A 153 -5.23 5.32 18.46
C LEU A 153 -3.91 5.97 18.90
N ASN A 154 -3.72 6.16 20.20
CA ASN A 154 -2.47 6.63 20.77
C ASN A 154 -1.47 5.46 20.87
N TRP A 155 -0.20 5.72 20.53
CA TRP A 155 0.88 4.74 20.56
C TRP A 155 1.10 4.08 21.93
N GLN A 156 0.74 4.77 23.02
CA GLN A 156 0.83 4.23 24.39
C GLN A 156 0.10 2.90 24.58
N TYR A 157 -0.87 2.59 23.72
CA TYR A 157 -1.69 1.37 23.78
C TYR A 157 -1.26 0.30 22.75
N GLU A 158 -0.04 0.38 22.21
CA GLU A 158 0.46 -0.57 21.22
C GLU A 158 0.40 -2.03 21.73
N ALA A 159 0.80 -2.26 22.99
CA ALA A 159 0.80 -3.59 23.60
C ALA A 159 -0.62 -4.19 23.69
N GLU A 160 -1.59 -3.37 24.07
CA GLU A 160 -3.01 -3.72 24.13
C GLU A 160 -3.56 -4.01 22.73
N TRP A 161 -3.25 -3.16 21.74
CA TRP A 161 -3.64 -3.37 20.34
C TRP A 161 -3.02 -4.64 19.74
N ALA A 162 -1.76 -4.93 20.04
CA ALA A 162 -1.10 -6.17 19.62
C ALA A 162 -1.76 -7.41 20.24
N ARG A 163 -2.29 -7.29 21.46
CA ARG A 163 -3.08 -8.35 22.09
C ARG A 163 -4.48 -8.48 21.49
N ILE A 164 -5.17 -7.38 21.24
CA ILE A 164 -6.48 -7.36 20.56
C ILE A 164 -6.37 -8.07 19.21
N ARG A 165 -5.32 -7.74 18.44
CA ARG A 165 -5.02 -8.38 17.15
C ARG A 165 -4.85 -9.90 17.27
N ARG A 166 -4.21 -10.40 18.33
CA ARG A 166 -4.07 -11.85 18.58
C ARG A 166 -5.39 -12.54 18.92
N ILE A 167 -6.30 -11.86 19.63
CA ILE A 167 -7.58 -12.44 20.06
C ILE A 167 -8.63 -12.39 18.94
N LEU A 168 -8.73 -11.24 18.26
CA LEU A 168 -9.82 -10.93 17.34
C LEU A 168 -9.44 -11.14 15.86
N GLY A 169 -8.14 -11.30 15.56
CA GLY A 169 -7.61 -11.37 14.19
C GLY A 169 -7.63 -10.04 13.44
N ARG A 170 -8.09 -8.97 14.09
CA ARG A 170 -8.14 -7.58 13.61
C ARG A 170 -7.63 -6.64 14.71
N GLY A 171 -6.94 -5.58 14.33
CA GLY A 171 -6.48 -4.52 15.23
C GLY A 171 -6.85 -3.12 14.72
N ALA A 172 -6.04 -2.12 15.08
CA ALA A 172 -6.24 -0.72 14.72
C ALA A 172 -6.42 -0.49 13.20
N GLU A 173 -5.87 -1.38 12.37
CA GLU A 173 -5.99 -1.31 10.91
C GLU A 173 -7.43 -1.38 10.40
N GLU A 174 -8.36 -2.08 11.09
CA GLU A 174 -9.77 -2.14 10.68
C GLU A 174 -10.44 -0.79 10.92
N LEU A 175 -10.21 -0.18 12.08
CA LEU A 175 -10.75 1.15 12.40
C LEU A 175 -10.27 2.20 11.39
N MET A 176 -8.97 2.19 11.07
CA MET A 176 -8.40 3.10 10.06
C MET A 176 -8.99 2.85 8.66
N GLN A 177 -9.27 1.59 8.29
CA GLN A 177 -9.93 1.26 7.02
C GLN A 177 -11.40 1.72 6.99
N ARG A 178 -12.13 1.65 8.11
CA ARG A 178 -13.48 2.22 8.21
C ARG A 178 -13.47 3.73 8.08
N CYS A 179 -12.51 4.40 8.70
CA CYS A 179 -12.30 5.84 8.55
C CYS A 179 -12.02 6.25 7.09
N ASP A 180 -11.22 5.47 6.34
CA ASP A 180 -10.96 5.69 4.91
C ASP A 180 -12.26 5.64 4.09
N ARG A 181 -13.11 4.64 4.33
CA ARG A 181 -14.41 4.57 3.67
C ARG A 181 -15.33 5.70 4.09
N TYR A 182 -15.26 6.11 5.36
CA TYR A 182 -16.09 7.18 5.89
C TYR A 182 -15.76 8.53 5.26
N ILE A 183 -14.48 8.86 5.01
CA ILE A 183 -14.15 10.09 4.27
C ILE A 183 -14.58 10.06 2.81
N ALA A 184 -14.55 8.88 2.18
CA ALA A 184 -15.10 8.73 0.84
C ALA A 184 -16.63 8.98 0.86
N ALA A 185 -17.34 8.48 1.87
CA ALA A 185 -18.77 8.75 2.06
C ALA A 185 -19.03 10.26 2.31
N LEU A 186 -18.28 10.91 3.19
CA LEU A 186 -18.39 12.35 3.45
C LEU A 186 -18.17 13.18 2.17
N ALA A 187 -17.15 12.83 1.38
CA ALA A 187 -16.86 13.51 0.11
C ALA A 187 -17.97 13.29 -0.92
N HIS A 188 -18.55 12.08 -0.99
CA HIS A 188 -19.67 11.75 -1.87
C HIS A 188 -20.92 12.57 -1.55
N THR A 189 -21.26 12.64 -0.26
CA THR A 189 -22.53 13.20 0.20
C THR A 189 -22.47 14.71 0.42
N GLN A 190 -21.29 15.31 0.30
CA GLN A 190 -21.08 16.76 0.49
C GLN A 190 -22.05 17.59 -0.37
N HIS A 191 -22.31 17.14 -1.62
CA HIS A 191 -23.22 17.83 -2.53
C HIS A 191 -24.66 17.85 -2.01
N ASP A 192 -25.11 16.74 -1.44
CA ASP A 192 -26.48 16.57 -0.93
C ASP A 192 -26.69 17.25 0.43
N THR A 193 -25.65 17.25 1.29
CA THR A 193 -25.72 17.80 2.64
C THR A 193 -25.38 19.29 2.73
N TYR A 194 -24.91 19.89 1.64
CA TYR A 194 -24.43 21.28 1.58
C TYR A 194 -23.45 21.64 2.70
N THR A 195 -22.70 20.64 3.18
CA THR A 195 -21.75 20.83 4.27
C THR A 195 -20.65 21.79 3.84
N SER A 196 -20.42 22.84 4.64
CA SER A 196 -19.28 23.72 4.44
C SER A 196 -18.00 22.91 4.63
N PRO A 197 -16.91 23.23 3.91
CA PRO A 197 -15.62 22.61 4.18
C PRO A 197 -15.25 22.72 5.67
N PHE A 198 -14.44 21.81 6.18
CA PHE A 198 -13.97 21.87 7.56
C PHE A 198 -12.67 21.11 7.73
N GLU A 199 -11.88 21.50 8.74
CA GLU A 199 -10.72 20.75 9.22
C GLU A 199 -10.86 20.57 10.74
N ILE A 200 -10.85 19.33 11.20
CA ILE A 200 -10.85 18.99 12.64
C ILE A 200 -9.46 18.48 12.98
N VAL A 201 -8.80 19.18 13.89
CA VAL A 201 -7.42 18.89 14.33
C VAL A 201 -7.47 18.38 15.77
N THR A 202 -6.91 17.19 16.00
CA THR A 202 -6.66 16.61 17.33
C THR A 202 -5.15 16.46 17.56
N SER A 203 -4.70 15.76 18.61
CA SER A 203 -3.27 15.59 18.89
C SER A 203 -2.56 14.75 17.84
N ASP A 204 -3.23 13.69 17.37
CA ASP A 204 -2.65 12.66 16.51
C ASP A 204 -3.46 12.39 15.24
N ILE A 205 -4.70 12.90 15.14
CA ILE A 205 -5.55 12.74 13.96
C ILE A 205 -6.00 14.10 13.42
N VAL A 206 -5.92 14.29 12.12
CA VAL A 206 -6.53 15.42 11.40
C VAL A 206 -7.44 14.88 10.32
N ILE A 207 -8.68 15.34 10.30
CA ILE A 207 -9.61 15.08 9.19
C ILE A 207 -9.95 16.41 8.52
N GLY A 208 -9.97 16.43 7.19
CA GLY A 208 -10.34 17.60 6.41
C GLY A 208 -11.21 17.23 5.22
N VAL A 209 -12.25 18.02 4.98
CA VAL A 209 -13.02 18.01 3.74
C VAL A 209 -12.94 19.41 3.15
N ASP A 210 -12.36 19.51 1.94
CA ASP A 210 -12.20 20.74 1.19
C ASP A 210 -12.95 20.69 -0.14
N ILE A 211 -13.39 21.85 -0.61
CA ILE A 211 -14.12 21.98 -1.88
C ILE A 211 -13.31 22.86 -2.80
N VAL A 212 -13.07 22.35 -4.00
CA VAL A 212 -12.23 22.98 -5.00
C VAL A 212 -13.10 23.39 -6.18
N THR A 213 -13.19 24.71 -6.37
CA THR A 213 -13.92 25.32 -7.49
C THR A 213 -12.96 26.14 -8.34
N ALA A 214 -13.28 26.32 -9.62
CA ALA A 214 -12.52 27.22 -10.49
C ALA A 214 -12.48 28.65 -9.94
N GLU A 215 -13.58 29.11 -9.31
CA GLU A 215 -13.68 30.38 -8.58
C GLU A 215 -12.58 30.54 -7.53
N SER A 216 -12.39 29.50 -6.71
CA SER A 216 -11.43 29.51 -5.61
C SER A 216 -9.96 29.48 -6.06
N ILE A 217 -9.70 29.30 -7.35
CA ILE A 217 -8.37 29.14 -7.96
C ILE A 217 -8.02 30.31 -8.87
N TYR A 218 -8.95 30.75 -9.71
CA TYR A 218 -8.68 31.81 -10.71
C TYR A 218 -9.27 33.17 -10.31
N GLY A 219 -10.16 33.24 -9.30
CA GLY A 219 -10.93 34.45 -8.98
C GLY A 219 -12.04 34.73 -10.01
N PHE A 220 -12.97 35.64 -9.70
CA PHE A 220 -14.00 36.10 -10.63
C PHE A 220 -14.04 37.63 -10.75
N GLU A 221 -14.45 38.09 -11.92
CA GLU A 221 -15.06 39.41 -12.17
C GLU A 221 -16.59 39.21 -12.12
N PRO A 222 -17.38 40.05 -11.42
CA PRO A 222 -18.83 39.95 -11.45
C PRO A 222 -19.32 40.23 -12.87
N THR A 223 -19.92 39.26 -13.55
CA THR A 223 -20.65 39.55 -14.78
C THR A 223 -21.88 40.38 -14.41
N GLN A 224 -21.90 41.61 -14.90
CA GLN A 224 -22.86 42.63 -14.52
C GLN A 224 -24.33 42.18 -14.54
N LEU A 225 -25.07 42.61 -13.52
CA LEU A 225 -26.50 42.91 -13.57
C LEU A 225 -26.78 43.79 -14.80
N ASN A 226 -27.15 43.20 -15.91
CA ASN A 226 -27.37 43.94 -17.15
C ASN A 226 -28.80 44.51 -17.20
N ARG A 227 -28.93 45.68 -17.83
CA ARG A 227 -30.15 46.47 -18.13
C ARG A 227 -30.78 47.23 -16.96
N TYR A 228 -30.29 48.46 -16.72
CA TYR A 228 -31.05 49.72 -16.80
C TYR A 228 -30.26 50.84 -16.10
N ASN A 229 -29.17 51.30 -16.73
CA ASN A 229 -28.88 52.72 -16.91
C ASN A 229 -27.53 52.92 -17.58
N ILE A 230 -27.55 53.79 -18.58
CA ILE A 230 -26.39 54.37 -19.22
C ILE A 230 -25.74 55.32 -18.22
N ASP A 231 -24.40 55.32 -18.20
CA ASP A 231 -23.49 56.16 -17.42
C ASP A 231 -23.29 55.81 -15.94
N THR A 232 -22.43 54.81 -15.69
CA THR A 232 -21.52 54.85 -14.54
C THR A 232 -20.33 53.94 -14.81
N TYR A 233 -19.13 54.52 -14.88
CA TYR A 233 -17.89 53.74 -14.90
C TYR A 233 -17.80 52.97 -13.57
N THR A 234 -18.03 51.65 -13.59
CA THR A 234 -17.74 50.79 -12.45
C THR A 234 -16.25 50.52 -12.43
N THR A 235 -15.50 51.14 -11.53
CA THR A 235 -14.13 50.70 -11.21
C THR A 235 -14.21 49.45 -10.35
N GLU A 236 -14.62 48.32 -10.95
CA GLU A 236 -14.51 47.02 -10.30
C GLU A 236 -13.05 46.59 -10.33
N ARG A 237 -12.43 46.51 -9.14
CA ARG A 237 -11.09 45.97 -8.98
C ARG A 237 -11.20 44.44 -8.95
N VAL A 238 -10.59 43.77 -9.91
CA VAL A 238 -10.36 42.32 -9.88
C VAL A 238 -9.42 42.02 -8.72
N ILE A 239 -9.93 41.41 -7.64
CA ILE A 239 -9.10 40.87 -6.57
C ILE A 239 -8.78 39.43 -6.98
N LEU A 240 -7.66 39.22 -7.66
CA LEU A 240 -7.13 37.86 -7.83
C LEU A 240 -6.77 37.33 -6.43
N PRO A 241 -7.28 36.16 -6.02
CA PRO A 241 -6.81 35.53 -4.80
C PRO A 241 -5.31 35.23 -4.96
N ASP A 242 -4.51 35.51 -3.92
CA ASP A 242 -3.10 35.10 -3.92
C ASP A 242 -3.05 33.56 -3.88
N THR A 243 -2.83 32.97 -5.05
CA THR A 243 -2.83 31.52 -5.27
C THR A 243 -1.44 30.91 -5.26
N SER A 244 -0.41 31.73 -5.07
CA SER A 244 1.00 31.32 -5.03
C SER A 244 1.31 30.31 -3.92
N ALA A 245 0.55 30.34 -2.82
CA ALA A 245 0.74 29.45 -1.68
C ALA A 245 0.23 28.02 -1.93
N PHE A 246 -0.69 27.82 -2.88
CA PHE A 246 -1.34 26.53 -3.10
C PHE A 246 -1.34 26.02 -4.54
N ILE A 247 -1.00 26.84 -5.54
CA ILE A 247 -0.81 26.37 -6.92
C ILE A 247 0.68 26.17 -7.19
N HIS A 248 1.05 24.94 -7.54
CA HIS A 248 2.42 24.56 -7.85
C HIS A 248 2.57 24.22 -9.33
N SER A 249 3.82 24.32 -9.81
CA SER A 249 4.16 23.98 -11.18
C SER A 249 3.79 22.52 -11.50
N PRO A 250 3.54 22.20 -12.78
CA PRO A 250 3.12 20.87 -13.16
C PRO A 250 4.09 19.77 -12.74
N ILE A 251 3.55 18.61 -12.35
CA ILE A 251 4.36 17.41 -12.05
C ILE A 251 5.12 17.03 -13.31
N GLN A 252 6.43 17.30 -13.33
CA GLN A 252 7.32 16.80 -14.36
C GLN A 252 7.53 15.30 -14.12
N ALA A 253 7.06 14.47 -15.03
CA ALA A 253 7.33 13.04 -14.99
C ALA A 253 8.79 12.82 -15.41
N SER A 254 9.68 12.56 -14.44
CA SER A 254 11.07 12.20 -14.72
C SER A 254 11.15 10.73 -15.15
N TYR A 255 10.84 10.45 -16.41
CA TYR A 255 11.16 9.14 -17.00
C TYR A 255 11.52 9.30 -18.48
N GLY A 256 12.79 8.96 -18.78
CA GLY A 256 13.22 8.24 -19.98
C GLY A 256 13.00 8.91 -21.32
N GLY A 257 14.11 9.27 -21.98
CA GLY A 257 14.16 9.81 -23.33
C GLY A 257 13.29 9.03 -24.33
N SER A 258 12.14 9.60 -24.67
CA SER A 258 11.42 9.30 -25.89
C SER A 258 10.73 10.59 -26.34
N LYS A 259 11.04 11.03 -27.56
CA LYS A 259 10.44 12.21 -28.20
C LYS A 259 8.97 11.91 -28.55
N MET A 260 8.09 11.90 -27.55
CA MET A 260 6.65 12.08 -27.77
C MET A 260 6.23 13.39 -27.13
N LYS A 261 5.59 14.27 -27.91
CA LYS A 261 4.92 15.48 -27.43
C LYS A 261 3.77 15.08 -26.50
N LYS A 262 4.06 14.80 -25.23
CA LYS A 262 3.05 14.68 -24.17
C LYS A 262 2.58 16.11 -23.86
N LYS A 263 1.25 16.33 -23.86
CA LYS A 263 0.66 17.59 -23.39
C LYS A 263 1.27 17.94 -22.02
N PRO A 264 1.66 19.19 -21.75
CA PRO A 264 2.20 19.58 -20.45
C PRO A 264 1.21 19.18 -19.35
N SER A 265 1.73 18.67 -18.23
CA SER A 265 0.89 18.43 -17.05
C SER A 265 0.22 19.75 -16.65
N SER A 266 -0.99 19.66 -16.11
CA SER A 266 -1.70 20.83 -15.60
C SER A 266 -1.04 21.30 -14.30
N PRO A 267 -1.25 22.56 -13.88
CA PRO A 267 -0.84 23.01 -12.54
C PRO A 267 -1.39 22.06 -11.47
N THR A 268 -0.74 22.04 -10.30
CA THR A 268 -1.23 21.25 -9.16
C THR A 268 -1.71 22.15 -8.03
N VAL A 269 -2.73 21.72 -7.30
CA VAL A 269 -3.23 22.36 -6.09
C VAL A 269 -2.72 21.59 -4.88
N SER A 270 -2.09 22.26 -3.92
CA SER A 270 -1.64 21.66 -2.66
C SER A 270 -2.71 21.72 -1.58
N PHE A 271 -2.96 20.58 -0.95
CA PHE A 271 -3.76 20.45 0.26
C PHE A 271 -2.86 20.10 1.45
N PRO A 272 -3.17 20.57 2.66
CA PRO A 272 -4.31 21.41 3.05
C PRO A 272 -4.24 22.85 2.49
N LYS A 273 -5.38 23.39 2.02
CA LYS A 273 -5.50 24.76 1.50
C LYS A 273 -5.77 25.74 2.64
N TYR A 274 -4.81 26.61 2.95
CA TYR A 274 -4.89 27.52 4.10
C TYR A 274 -5.87 28.69 3.95
N ASN A 275 -6.48 28.86 2.77
CA ASN A 275 -7.26 30.07 2.48
C ASN A 275 -8.70 30.03 3.02
N ASN A 276 -9.19 28.88 3.49
CA ASN A 276 -10.57 28.73 3.98
C ASN A 276 -10.70 28.71 5.52
N TYR A 277 -9.63 28.37 6.26
CA TYR A 277 -9.64 28.26 7.73
C TYR A 277 -8.32 28.73 8.35
N VAL A 278 -8.37 29.36 9.52
CA VAL A 278 -7.17 29.79 10.25
C VAL A 278 -6.32 28.56 10.61
N LYS A 279 -5.05 28.54 10.20
CA LYS A 279 -4.11 27.45 10.52
C LYS A 279 -4.05 27.23 12.03
N ASN A 280 -4.51 26.07 12.49
CA ASN A 280 -4.42 25.72 13.90
C ASN A 280 -2.95 25.47 14.25
N LYS A 281 -2.43 26.20 15.25
CA LYS A 281 -1.03 26.07 15.72
C LYS A 281 -0.74 24.71 16.35
N ASN A 282 -1.79 24.00 16.77
CA ASN A 282 -1.69 22.70 17.45
C ASN A 282 -1.57 21.51 16.47
N LYS A 283 -1.53 21.75 15.15
CA LYS A 283 -1.35 20.69 14.17
C LYS A 283 0.06 20.11 14.29
N PHE A 284 0.16 18.79 14.51
CA PHE A 284 1.43 18.08 14.64
C PHE A 284 2.26 18.14 13.37
N ASP A 285 1.64 17.94 12.18
CA ASP A 285 2.34 18.04 10.90
C ASP A 285 2.15 19.41 10.24
N LYS A 286 3.27 20.10 10.03
CA LYS A 286 3.33 21.43 9.41
C LYS A 286 3.75 21.43 7.95
N TYR A 287 4.29 20.33 7.45
CA TYR A 287 5.06 20.27 6.21
C TYR A 287 4.47 19.34 5.15
N SER A 288 3.78 18.25 5.52
CA SER A 288 3.21 17.36 4.51
C SER A 288 2.12 18.04 3.68
N ARG A 289 2.13 17.77 2.38
CA ARG A 289 1.21 18.34 1.39
C ARG A 289 0.80 17.32 0.34
N ILE A 290 -0.43 17.42 -0.13
CA ILE A 290 -0.99 16.59 -1.20
C ILE A 290 -1.19 17.46 -2.43
N LEU A 291 -0.51 17.15 -3.53
CA LEU A 291 -0.52 17.90 -4.78
C LEU A 291 -1.41 17.19 -5.80
N LEU A 292 -2.55 17.81 -6.14
CA LEU A 292 -3.51 17.29 -7.11
C LEU A 292 -3.47 18.08 -8.43
N PRO A 293 -3.31 17.42 -9.59
CA PRO A 293 -3.41 18.09 -10.89
C PRO A 293 -4.81 18.67 -11.15
N LEU A 294 -4.90 19.90 -11.67
CA LEU A 294 -6.19 20.54 -12.01
C LEU A 294 -7.06 19.72 -12.98
N ASP A 295 -6.43 19.06 -13.96
CA ASP A 295 -7.15 18.19 -14.90
C ASP A 295 -7.80 16.98 -14.21
N LEU A 296 -7.26 16.54 -13.07
CA LEU A 296 -7.87 15.49 -12.25
C LEU A 296 -9.12 15.99 -11.55
N LEU A 297 -9.16 17.28 -11.19
CA LEU A 297 -10.29 17.94 -10.54
C LEU A 297 -11.40 18.36 -11.53
N GLY A 298 -11.21 18.11 -12.83
CA GLY A 298 -12.14 18.54 -13.87
C GLY A 298 -12.11 20.06 -14.13
N ILE A 299 -11.06 20.75 -13.67
CA ILE A 299 -10.90 22.20 -13.84
C ILE A 299 -9.96 22.45 -15.03
N THR A 300 -10.51 22.97 -16.12
CA THR A 300 -9.75 23.37 -17.32
C THR A 300 -9.45 24.87 -17.30
N ASN A 301 -8.45 25.31 -18.08
CA ASN A 301 -8.03 26.70 -18.12
C ASN A 301 -9.11 27.63 -18.75
N TYR A 302 -9.16 28.86 -18.21
CA TYR A 302 -10.06 30.02 -18.36
C TYR A 302 -10.69 30.36 -19.74
N GLN A 303 -10.33 29.75 -20.87
CA GLN A 303 -10.82 30.18 -22.20
C GLN A 303 -12.10 29.50 -22.70
N GLU A 304 -12.56 28.40 -22.10
CA GLU A 304 -13.78 27.69 -22.51
C GLU A 304 -14.93 27.73 -21.49
N ASN A 305 -14.71 28.27 -20.29
CA ASN A 305 -15.63 28.16 -19.16
C ASN A 305 -16.65 29.31 -19.02
N THR A 306 -16.78 30.21 -20.01
CA THR A 306 -17.75 31.32 -19.91
C THR A 306 -19.21 30.88 -20.00
N ASP A 307 -19.49 29.67 -20.51
CA ASP A 307 -20.86 29.16 -20.71
C ASP A 307 -21.17 27.84 -19.97
N THR A 308 -20.20 27.21 -19.29
CA THR A 308 -20.42 25.94 -18.60
C THR A 308 -20.60 26.15 -17.11
N ASN A 309 -21.87 26.20 -16.71
CA ASN A 309 -22.45 26.03 -15.37
C ASN A 309 -21.49 26.13 -14.16
N TYR A 310 -21.77 27.13 -13.33
CA TYR A 310 -21.30 27.41 -11.96
C TYR A 310 -21.35 26.22 -10.95
N GLU A 311 -21.66 25.00 -11.39
CA GLU A 311 -21.92 23.83 -10.54
C GLU A 311 -20.76 22.81 -10.49
N SER A 312 -19.71 22.94 -11.30
CA SER A 312 -18.58 22.00 -11.28
C SER A 312 -17.66 22.23 -10.06
N ARG A 313 -17.92 21.51 -8.97
CA ARG A 313 -17.15 21.56 -7.71
C ARG A 313 -16.51 20.21 -7.45
N ALA A 314 -15.19 20.12 -7.34
CA ALA A 314 -14.53 18.90 -6.89
C ALA A 314 -14.47 18.88 -5.36
N VAL A 315 -14.67 17.72 -4.75
CA VAL A 315 -14.62 17.55 -3.29
C VAL A 315 -13.43 16.67 -2.95
N PHE A 316 -12.57 17.18 -2.07
CA PHE A 316 -11.37 16.51 -1.63
C PHE A 316 -11.43 16.27 -0.14
N ALA A 317 -11.28 15.01 0.29
CA ALA A 317 -11.23 14.66 1.70
C ALA A 317 -9.91 13.95 2.03
N TYR A 318 -9.38 14.21 3.20
CA TYR A 318 -8.17 13.55 3.70
C TYR A 318 -8.26 13.27 5.20
N ILE A 319 -7.62 12.19 5.63
CA ILE A 319 -7.25 11.97 7.03
C ILE A 319 -5.74 11.86 7.10
N GLN A 320 -5.19 12.49 8.13
CA GLN A 320 -3.79 12.41 8.47
C GLN A 320 -3.65 11.87 9.89
N TYR A 321 -2.87 10.80 10.04
CA TYR A 321 -2.49 10.23 11.34
C TYR A 321 -1.04 10.60 11.66
N SER A 322 -0.74 10.89 12.92
CA SER A 322 0.62 11.20 13.38
C SER A 322 1.55 10.01 13.19
N ARG A 323 2.86 10.27 13.26
CA ARG A 323 3.86 9.21 13.21
C ARG A 323 3.67 8.22 14.37
N ASN A 324 3.36 8.70 15.57
CA ASN A 324 3.14 7.83 16.72
C ASN A 324 1.97 6.86 16.47
N THR A 325 0.87 7.34 15.90
CA THR A 325 -0.27 6.48 15.53
C THR A 325 0.07 5.51 14.39
N SER A 326 1.01 5.86 13.50
CA SER A 326 1.35 4.99 12.38
C SER A 326 2.04 3.69 12.81
N GLU A 327 2.73 3.68 13.95
CA GLU A 327 3.35 2.47 14.53
C GLU A 327 2.34 1.40 14.94
N LEU A 328 1.06 1.76 15.17
CA LEU A 328 -0.01 0.79 15.45
C LEU A 328 -0.36 -0.09 14.23
N MET A 329 -0.02 0.36 13.02
CA MET A 329 -0.29 -0.40 11.79
C MET A 329 0.60 -1.64 11.69
N PRO A 330 0.05 -2.79 11.25
CA PRO A 330 0.84 -4.01 11.13
C PRO A 330 1.85 -3.90 9.98
N MET A 331 3.11 -4.29 10.26
CA MET A 331 4.22 -4.33 9.29
C MET A 331 4.16 -5.54 8.35
N ARG A 332 3.02 -5.73 7.67
CA ARG A 332 2.86 -6.73 6.59
C ARG A 332 3.21 -6.08 5.26
N MET A 333 4.11 -6.67 4.50
CA MET A 333 4.66 -6.08 3.27
C MET A 333 4.55 -7.07 2.11
N ASP A 334 4.20 -6.55 0.94
CA ASP A 334 4.22 -7.27 -0.33
C ASP A 334 5.67 -7.36 -0.88
N GLU A 335 5.93 -8.30 -1.79
CA GLU A 335 7.25 -8.52 -2.43
C GLU A 335 7.77 -7.28 -3.17
N SER A 336 6.86 -6.36 -3.52
CA SER A 336 7.22 -5.09 -4.14
C SER A 336 8.04 -4.21 -3.20
N VAL A 337 7.95 -4.33 -1.87
CA VAL A 337 8.75 -3.54 -0.91
C VAL A 337 10.16 -4.13 -0.82
N SER A 338 11.19 -3.30 -1.01
CA SER A 338 12.57 -3.77 -0.88
C SER A 338 13.00 -3.70 0.58
N GLN A 339 13.35 -4.84 1.17
CA GLN A 339 13.93 -4.93 2.51
C GLN A 339 15.38 -5.43 2.45
N ARG A 340 16.28 -4.81 3.22
CA ARG A 340 17.64 -5.33 3.42
C ARG A 340 17.61 -6.46 4.43
N TRP A 341 18.36 -7.53 4.18
CA TRP A 341 18.39 -8.68 5.06
C TRP A 341 18.96 -8.32 6.44
N GLY A 342 18.23 -8.63 7.52
CA GLY A 342 18.68 -8.31 8.88
C GLY A 342 18.50 -6.84 9.30
N VAL A 343 17.81 -6.03 8.49
CA VAL A 343 17.46 -4.64 8.83
C VAL A 343 15.94 -4.54 9.03
N ASN A 344 15.54 -3.97 10.15
CA ASN A 344 14.14 -3.71 10.42
C ASN A 344 13.65 -2.52 9.58
N ILE A 345 12.37 -2.54 9.23
CA ILE A 345 11.70 -1.44 8.54
C ILE A 345 10.66 -0.88 9.50
N THR A 346 10.55 0.44 9.55
CA THR A 346 9.54 1.15 10.33
C THR A 346 8.81 2.17 9.45
N ILE A 347 7.67 2.68 9.94
CA ILE A 347 6.93 3.73 9.25
C ILE A 347 7.53 5.08 9.65
N GLY A 348 8.17 5.75 8.70
CA GLY A 348 8.91 7.00 8.92
C GLY A 348 8.09 8.27 8.79
N SER A 349 6.85 8.16 8.30
CA SER A 349 5.99 9.30 8.00
C SER A 349 4.65 9.20 8.74
N PRO A 350 3.89 10.31 8.80
CA PRO A 350 2.46 10.23 9.05
C PRO A 350 1.77 9.39 7.96
N ILE A 351 0.64 8.79 8.30
CA ILE A 351 -0.21 8.09 7.33
C ILE A 351 -1.22 9.06 6.75
N LEU A 352 -1.34 9.09 5.42
CA LEU A 352 -2.29 9.94 4.69
C LEU A 352 -3.33 9.09 3.97
N GLN A 353 -4.60 9.28 4.30
CA GLN A 353 -5.74 8.72 3.59
C GLN A 353 -6.38 9.79 2.75
N VAL A 354 -6.75 9.45 1.51
CA VAL A 354 -7.16 10.44 0.52
C VAL A 354 -8.35 9.95 -0.29
N ALA A 355 -9.40 10.75 -0.32
CA ALA A 355 -10.58 10.53 -1.15
C ALA A 355 -10.85 11.75 -2.03
N LEU A 356 -11.22 11.50 -3.29
CA LEU A 356 -11.51 12.54 -4.27
C LEU A 356 -12.78 12.21 -5.04
N TYR A 357 -13.67 13.20 -5.10
CA TYR A 357 -14.90 13.18 -5.87
C TYR A 357 -14.87 14.31 -6.90
N VAL A 358 -15.08 13.94 -8.17
CA VAL A 358 -14.90 14.84 -9.32
C VAL A 358 -16.18 14.89 -10.15
N PRO A 359 -16.58 16.07 -10.65
CA PRO A 359 -17.66 16.19 -11.62
C PRO A 359 -17.27 15.62 -12.99
N GLU A 360 -18.13 14.79 -13.59
CA GLU A 360 -18.02 14.26 -14.95
C GLU A 360 -19.34 14.52 -15.72
N TYR A 361 -19.27 15.22 -16.86
CA TYR A 361 -20.44 15.46 -17.70
C TYR A 361 -20.72 14.24 -18.58
N VAL A 362 -21.91 13.65 -18.44
CA VAL A 362 -22.37 12.51 -19.24
C VAL A 362 -23.53 12.94 -20.13
N TRP A 363 -23.51 12.52 -21.39
CA TRP A 363 -24.59 12.79 -22.34
C TRP A 363 -25.74 11.80 -22.12
N ILE A 364 -26.96 12.30 -21.91
CA ILE A 364 -28.17 11.47 -21.84
C ILE A 364 -28.97 11.66 -23.11
N ARG A 365 -29.40 10.55 -23.75
CA ARG A 365 -30.43 10.58 -24.79
C ARG A 365 -31.79 10.49 -24.10
N GLU A 366 -32.61 11.54 -24.22
CA GLU A 366 -34.01 11.48 -23.83
C GLU A 366 -34.75 10.58 -24.83
N SER A 367 -35.39 9.51 -24.36
CA SER A 367 -36.42 8.80 -25.13
C SER A 367 -37.73 9.55 -24.91
N HIS A 368 -38.28 10.14 -25.97
CA HIS A 368 -39.62 10.70 -25.98
C HIS A 368 -40.65 9.60 -25.68
N GLU A 369 -41.16 9.52 -24.45
CA GLU A 369 -42.48 8.95 -24.20
C GLU A 369 -43.50 10.09 -24.26
N SER A 370 -44.48 9.91 -25.15
CA SER A 370 -45.59 10.83 -25.37
C SER A 370 -46.47 10.92 -24.12
N ASN A 371 -46.80 12.17 -23.75
CA ASN A 371 -47.84 12.53 -22.79
C ASN A 371 -49.05 11.60 -22.84
N ASP A 372 -49.40 11.01 -21.69
CA ASP A 372 -50.76 11.10 -21.15
C ASP A 372 -50.74 10.87 -19.63
N ASP A 373 -51.49 11.76 -18.96
CA ASP A 373 -52.03 11.72 -17.59
C ASP A 373 -51.16 11.98 -16.34
N ASN A 374 -51.66 12.99 -15.60
CA ASN A 374 -51.33 13.34 -14.23
C ASN A 374 -51.67 12.19 -13.27
N SER A 375 -50.74 11.85 -12.37
CA SER A 375 -50.91 11.89 -10.90
C SER A 375 -50.09 10.81 -10.16
N ILE A 376 -49.62 11.22 -8.98
CA ILE A 376 -49.17 10.42 -7.83
C ILE A 376 -47.67 10.09 -7.71
N GLU A 377 -47.18 10.53 -6.55
CA GLU A 377 -45.91 10.32 -5.86
C GLU A 377 -45.32 8.90 -5.87
N ASN A 378 -43.99 8.89 -5.65
CA ASN A 378 -43.18 7.86 -5.01
C ASN A 378 -43.08 6.49 -5.70
N ASN A 379 -41.90 6.24 -6.29
CA ASN A 379 -40.98 5.19 -5.84
C ASN A 379 -39.71 5.25 -6.70
N MET A 380 -38.57 5.41 -6.04
CA MET A 380 -37.26 5.21 -6.64
C MET A 380 -36.70 3.92 -6.07
N ASP A 381 -37.11 2.81 -6.67
CA ASP A 381 -36.46 1.50 -6.60
C ASP A 381 -36.63 0.84 -7.97
N ASP A 382 -35.61 0.09 -8.39
CA ASP A 382 -35.46 -0.69 -9.64
C ASP A 382 -34.79 0.01 -10.85
N VAL A 383 -33.45 -0.08 -10.87
CA VAL A 383 -32.70 -0.28 -12.12
C VAL A 383 -31.85 -1.54 -11.97
N GLU A 384 -32.48 -2.71 -12.13
CA GLU A 384 -31.80 -3.93 -12.56
C GLU A 384 -31.98 -4.10 -14.07
N GLY A 385 -30.87 -4.42 -14.77
CA GLY A 385 -30.92 -5.03 -16.09
C GLY A 385 -30.09 -4.34 -17.18
N ILE A 386 -28.76 -4.56 -17.18
CA ILE A 386 -27.99 -4.51 -18.44
C ILE A 386 -27.88 -5.95 -18.95
N THR A 387 -28.80 -6.34 -19.84
CA THR A 387 -28.65 -7.54 -20.66
C THR A 387 -27.66 -7.29 -21.80
N TYR A 388 -26.62 -8.12 -21.90
CA TYR A 388 -25.68 -8.09 -23.03
C TYR A 388 -26.31 -8.74 -24.26
N ALA A 389 -26.70 -7.93 -25.26
CA ALA A 389 -27.07 -8.43 -26.58
C ALA A 389 -25.82 -8.59 -27.45
N ASN A 390 -25.36 -9.83 -27.58
CA ASN A 390 -24.32 -10.21 -28.54
C ASN A 390 -24.98 -10.32 -29.92
N LYS A 391 -24.68 -9.39 -30.84
CA LYS A 391 -25.22 -9.43 -32.22
C LYS A 391 -24.08 -9.57 -33.23
N GLY A 392 -23.88 -10.81 -33.68
CA GLY A 392 -23.06 -11.13 -34.84
C GLY A 392 -23.66 -10.54 -36.12
N HIS A 393 -22.80 -10.06 -37.01
CA HIS A 393 -23.18 -9.67 -38.37
C HIS A 393 -23.39 -10.93 -39.22
N GLN A 394 -24.60 -11.10 -39.75
CA GLN A 394 -24.82 -11.84 -40.99
C GLN A 394 -25.11 -10.83 -42.10
N SER A 395 -24.35 -10.97 -43.18
CA SER A 395 -24.38 -10.19 -44.41
C SER A 395 -25.74 -10.19 -45.09
N HIS A 396 -26.20 -9.02 -45.52
CA HIS A 396 -27.26 -8.91 -46.52
C HIS A 396 -26.79 -9.49 -47.87
N THR A 397 -27.56 -10.40 -48.43
CA THR A 397 -27.70 -10.55 -49.88
C THR A 397 -29.17 -10.29 -50.24
N ASN A 398 -29.34 -9.50 -51.30
CA ASN A 398 -30.62 -9.00 -51.82
C ASN A 398 -31.54 -10.13 -52.28
N ASN A 399 -32.87 -9.98 -52.07
CA ASN A 399 -33.83 -9.76 -53.17
C ASN A 399 -35.29 -9.74 -52.68
N HIS A 400 -35.91 -8.58 -52.88
CA HIS A 400 -37.24 -8.35 -53.46
C HIS A 400 -38.54 -8.96 -52.87
N ILE A 401 -39.45 -8.00 -52.56
CA ILE A 401 -40.90 -7.95 -52.87
C ILE A 401 -41.88 -8.55 -51.83
N SER A 402 -42.48 -7.63 -51.06
CA SER A 402 -43.83 -7.65 -50.45
C SER A 402 -44.93 -7.97 -51.49
N PRO A 403 -46.20 -8.37 -51.16
CA PRO A 403 -46.94 -7.98 -49.96
C PRO A 403 -47.94 -9.01 -49.35
N ASN A 404 -48.31 -8.76 -48.07
CA ASN A 404 -49.65 -8.82 -47.41
C ASN A 404 -50.87 -9.49 -48.10
N PRO A 405 -51.99 -9.75 -47.37
CA PRO A 405 -52.19 -10.21 -45.98
C PRO A 405 -53.40 -11.19 -45.81
N SER A 406 -53.67 -11.56 -44.55
CA SER A 406 -55.01 -11.81 -43.95
C SER A 406 -55.72 -13.17 -44.12
N SER A 407 -55.93 -13.87 -43.00
CA SER A 407 -57.22 -13.90 -42.26
C SER A 407 -57.66 -15.28 -41.72
N LYS A 408 -58.16 -15.23 -40.48
CA LYS A 408 -59.32 -15.92 -39.90
C LYS A 408 -59.29 -17.42 -39.50
N ASN A 409 -59.46 -17.56 -38.18
CA ASN A 409 -60.53 -18.25 -37.45
C ASN A 409 -60.57 -19.78 -37.27
N SER A 410 -60.75 -20.11 -35.98
CA SER A 410 -61.63 -21.11 -35.35
C SER A 410 -61.28 -22.60 -35.40
N TYR A 411 -60.84 -23.10 -34.24
CA TYR A 411 -61.31 -24.26 -33.43
C TYR A 411 -62.45 -25.15 -34.00
N PRO A 412 -62.54 -26.45 -33.63
CA PRO A 412 -62.62 -26.89 -32.21
C PRO A 412 -62.06 -28.28 -31.79
N HIS A 413 -61.79 -28.41 -30.48
CA HIS A 413 -62.14 -29.48 -29.49
C HIS A 413 -62.29 -30.96 -29.95
N ASP A 414 -62.08 -32.02 -29.17
CA ASP A 414 -61.79 -32.32 -27.74
C ASP A 414 -61.53 -33.85 -27.66
N ASP A 415 -60.76 -34.41 -26.72
CA ASP A 415 -61.16 -35.16 -25.49
C ASP A 415 -60.31 -36.46 -25.48
N GLU A 416 -59.91 -37.15 -24.40
CA GLU A 416 -60.21 -37.13 -22.96
C GLU A 416 -59.19 -38.05 -22.20
N THR A 417 -59.00 -37.80 -20.89
CA THR A 417 -58.62 -38.75 -19.78
C THR A 417 -57.21 -39.38 -19.72
N SER A 418 -56.51 -39.60 -18.58
CA SER A 418 -56.69 -39.38 -17.13
C SER A 418 -55.41 -39.76 -16.33
N ASN A 419 -55.14 -39.04 -15.21
CA ASN A 419 -54.53 -39.42 -13.91
C ASN A 419 -53.18 -40.19 -13.76
N HIS A 420 -52.19 -39.63 -13.03
CA HIS A 420 -51.89 -39.90 -11.60
C HIS A 420 -50.52 -39.33 -11.13
N GLU A 421 -50.59 -38.62 -10.00
CA GLU A 421 -49.68 -38.32 -8.88
C GLU A 421 -48.24 -38.92 -8.71
N ASN A 422 -47.36 -38.04 -8.18
CA ASN A 422 -46.53 -38.17 -6.95
C ASN A 422 -45.04 -38.62 -6.93
N HIS A 423 -44.26 -37.76 -6.22
CA HIS A 423 -43.10 -37.96 -5.31
C HIS A 423 -41.66 -38.22 -5.85
N GLY A 424 -40.68 -37.45 -5.30
CA GLY A 424 -39.24 -37.80 -5.20
C GLY A 424 -38.97 -38.82 -4.07
N PRO A 425 -37.76 -38.96 -3.44
CA PRO A 425 -36.54 -38.12 -3.48
C PRO A 425 -35.16 -38.88 -3.34
N ILE A 426 -34.07 -38.15 -3.01
CA ILE A 426 -32.85 -38.51 -2.21
C ILE A 426 -31.56 -39.12 -2.88
N LEU A 427 -30.47 -38.32 -2.73
CA LEU A 427 -29.01 -38.53 -2.45
C LEU A 427 -28.17 -39.71 -2.99
N ILE A 428 -26.89 -39.42 -3.34
CA ILE A 428 -25.64 -39.82 -2.63
C ILE A 428 -24.39 -39.44 -3.48
N GLN A 429 -23.39 -38.75 -2.90
CA GLN A 429 -21.98 -38.64 -3.38
C GLN A 429 -21.15 -39.85 -2.86
N PRO A 430 -19.98 -40.20 -3.45
CA PRO A 430 -18.70 -39.68 -2.92
C PRO A 430 -17.52 -39.57 -3.93
N ALA A 431 -16.47 -38.89 -3.46
CA ALA A 431 -15.17 -38.61 -4.10
C ALA A 431 -14.21 -39.83 -4.17
N PHE A 432 -13.12 -39.74 -4.96
CA PHE A 432 -11.71 -39.96 -4.53
C PHE A 432 -10.65 -39.76 -5.66
N LYS A 433 -9.47 -39.29 -5.22
CA LYS A 433 -8.15 -39.01 -5.88
C LYS A 433 -7.53 -40.16 -6.72
N LYS A 434 -6.59 -39.87 -7.66
CA LYS A 434 -5.10 -39.85 -7.49
C LYS A 434 -4.28 -39.68 -8.80
N GLN A 435 -3.02 -39.27 -8.61
CA GLN A 435 -1.89 -38.97 -9.51
C GLN A 435 -1.38 -40.12 -10.41
N ASP A 436 -0.68 -39.84 -11.53
CA ASP A 436 0.80 -39.88 -11.65
C ASP A 436 1.35 -39.72 -13.11
N LYS A 437 2.68 -39.58 -13.18
CA LYS A 437 3.64 -38.99 -14.16
C LYS A 437 3.96 -39.73 -15.49
N ILE A 438 4.44 -38.91 -16.46
CA ILE A 438 5.53 -38.96 -17.49
C ILE A 438 6.27 -40.31 -17.76
N PRO A 439 6.77 -40.53 -19.02
CA PRO A 439 8.22 -40.70 -19.21
C PRO A 439 8.84 -40.01 -20.46
N TYR A 440 10.17 -39.86 -20.39
CA TYR A 440 11.17 -39.25 -21.31
C TYR A 440 11.57 -40.13 -22.52
N THR A 441 12.29 -39.59 -23.52
CA THR A 441 13.71 -39.92 -23.87
C THR A 441 14.28 -39.00 -24.99
N GLU A 442 15.58 -38.66 -24.87
CA GLU A 442 16.45 -37.77 -25.68
C GLU A 442 17.10 -38.41 -26.94
N ASN A 443 17.54 -37.59 -27.90
CA ASN A 443 18.96 -37.36 -28.32
C ASN A 443 19.13 -36.96 -29.80
N ASN A 444 19.65 -35.75 -30.06
CA ASN A 444 20.98 -35.47 -30.64
C ASN A 444 21.11 -34.04 -31.20
N LEU A 445 22.23 -33.40 -30.85
CA LEU A 445 22.65 -32.05 -31.23
C LEU A 445 23.11 -31.94 -32.69
N GLN A 446 22.88 -30.77 -33.30
CA GLN A 446 23.95 -29.99 -33.94
C GLN A 446 23.57 -28.50 -34.02
N GLU A 447 24.42 -27.65 -33.48
CA GLU A 447 24.37 -26.19 -33.60
C GLU A 447 24.68 -25.73 -35.04
N ASN A 448 24.01 -24.68 -35.49
CA ASN A 448 24.58 -23.63 -36.34
C ASN A 448 23.79 -22.33 -36.14
N GLU A 449 24.52 -21.24 -35.95
CA GLU A 449 24.04 -19.86 -35.84
C GLU A 449 23.31 -19.39 -37.12
N SER A 450 22.22 -18.62 -36.96
CA SER A 450 22.02 -17.27 -37.57
C SER A 450 20.53 -16.88 -37.76
N SER A 451 20.24 -15.66 -37.28
CA SER A 451 19.25 -14.66 -37.72
C SER A 451 18.00 -15.04 -38.54
N TYR A 452 16.82 -14.73 -38.00
CA TYR A 452 15.60 -14.31 -38.73
C TYR A 452 14.83 -13.34 -37.81
N VAL A 453 14.84 -12.02 -38.02
CA VAL A 453 13.92 -11.23 -38.88
C VAL A 453 12.47 -11.72 -38.77
N ALA A 454 11.71 -11.12 -37.86
CA ALA A 454 10.26 -11.24 -37.81
C ALA A 454 9.63 -10.15 -38.69
N GLU A 455 8.97 -10.62 -39.73
CA GLU A 455 8.25 -9.86 -40.73
C GLU A 455 6.99 -9.21 -40.14
N LYS A 456 6.76 -7.97 -40.57
CA LYS A 456 5.62 -7.12 -40.23
C LYS A 456 4.36 -7.65 -40.92
N ASN A 457 3.31 -7.95 -40.16
CA ASN A 457 1.95 -8.07 -40.69
C ASN A 457 0.97 -7.36 -39.74
N ASP A 458 0.46 -6.23 -40.23
CA ASP A 458 -0.61 -5.42 -39.66
C ASP A 458 -1.94 -6.19 -39.77
N VAL A 459 -2.50 -6.65 -38.64
CA VAL A 459 -3.90 -7.07 -38.56
C VAL A 459 -4.54 -6.40 -37.34
N GLU A 460 -5.34 -5.40 -37.64
CA GLU A 460 -6.03 -4.50 -36.72
C GLU A 460 -7.19 -5.23 -36.03
N GLY A 461 -7.10 -5.40 -34.70
CA GLY A 461 -8.20 -5.87 -33.85
C GLY A 461 -9.32 -4.81 -33.74
N PRO A 462 -10.56 -5.20 -33.39
CA PRO A 462 -11.74 -4.38 -33.63
C PRO A 462 -11.73 -3.07 -32.82
N LYS A 463 -11.64 -1.95 -33.53
CA LYS A 463 -11.88 -0.61 -33.01
C LYS A 463 -13.35 -0.46 -32.65
N VAL A 464 -13.63 -0.26 -31.37
CA VAL A 464 -14.93 0.26 -30.92
C VAL A 464 -14.92 1.75 -31.27
N MET A 465 -15.63 2.13 -32.34
CA MET A 465 -15.83 3.54 -32.69
C MET A 465 -16.70 4.19 -31.63
N ALA A 466 -16.09 4.95 -30.72
CA ALA A 466 -16.77 6.06 -30.08
C ALA A 466 -16.98 7.13 -31.16
N LEU A 467 -18.24 7.50 -31.42
CA LEU A 467 -18.59 8.61 -32.30
C LEU A 467 -18.00 9.91 -31.70
N SER A 468 -16.86 10.35 -32.22
CA SER A 468 -16.45 11.74 -32.12
C SER A 468 -17.22 12.53 -33.17
N MET A 469 -18.07 13.46 -32.74
CA MET A 469 -18.52 14.53 -33.62
C MET A 469 -17.43 15.61 -33.59
N ASP A 470 -16.60 15.61 -34.62
CA ASP A 470 -15.69 16.72 -34.89
C ASP A 470 -16.51 17.94 -35.32
N ALA A 471 -16.32 19.05 -34.63
CA ALA A 471 -16.93 20.33 -34.95
C ALA A 471 -15.95 21.17 -35.78
N GLU A 472 -15.83 20.86 -37.07
CA GLU A 472 -15.30 21.78 -38.08
C GLU A 472 -16.29 21.83 -39.25
N ASP A 473 -17.05 22.92 -39.35
CA ASP A 473 -17.10 23.73 -40.57
C ASP A 473 -18.09 24.90 -40.42
N LYS A 474 -17.58 26.12 -40.59
CA LYS A 474 -18.38 27.30 -40.93
C LYS A 474 -18.19 27.57 -42.42
N ASN A 475 -19.19 27.24 -43.24
CA ASN A 475 -19.87 28.23 -44.08
C ASN A 475 -21.01 27.64 -44.92
N LYS A 476 -22.13 28.39 -44.93
CA LYS A 476 -23.19 28.49 -45.95
C LYS A 476 -23.86 27.19 -46.42
N ASP A 477 -25.07 26.92 -45.94
CA ASP A 477 -26.30 27.43 -46.58
C ASP A 477 -27.53 27.08 -45.72
N GLY A 478 -28.56 27.91 -45.82
CA GLY A 478 -29.74 27.81 -44.99
C GLY A 478 -30.56 26.54 -45.25
N THR A 479 -30.91 25.85 -44.18
CA THR A 479 -32.20 25.16 -44.02
C THR A 479 -32.34 24.71 -42.56
N ASN A 480 -33.46 25.11 -41.94
CA ASN A 480 -33.79 24.79 -40.55
C ASN A 480 -33.98 23.29 -40.37
N SER A 481 -33.07 22.63 -39.65
CA SER A 481 -33.37 21.35 -38.99
C SER A 481 -33.03 21.51 -37.51
N THR A 482 -34.04 21.41 -36.66
CA THR A 482 -33.93 21.37 -35.20
C THR A 482 -33.07 20.18 -34.79
N ARG A 483 -31.78 20.43 -34.50
CA ARG A 483 -30.91 19.46 -33.82
C ARG A 483 -31.39 19.34 -32.38
N GLU A 484 -32.00 18.21 -32.04
CA GLU A 484 -32.24 17.82 -30.65
C GLU A 484 -30.89 17.77 -29.91
N LEU A 485 -30.67 18.75 -29.03
CA LEU A 485 -29.48 18.86 -28.22
C LEU A 485 -29.65 17.90 -27.03
N GLY A 486 -29.00 16.74 -27.07
CA GLY A 486 -28.96 15.83 -25.92
C GLY A 486 -28.49 16.58 -24.68
N LYS A 487 -29.27 16.51 -23.59
CA LYS A 487 -28.93 17.21 -22.34
C LYS A 487 -27.69 16.55 -21.72
N LYS A 488 -26.67 17.36 -21.40
CA LYS A 488 -25.55 16.94 -20.56
C LYS A 488 -26.02 16.90 -19.11
N LYS A 489 -25.93 15.74 -18.44
CA LYS A 489 -26.13 15.63 -16.99
C LYS A 489 -24.77 15.60 -16.30
N LEU A 490 -24.61 16.41 -15.26
CA LEU A 490 -23.44 16.36 -14.38
C LEU A 490 -23.60 15.15 -13.45
N ILE A 491 -22.61 14.26 -13.43
CA ILE A 491 -22.56 13.10 -12.53
C ILE A 491 -21.26 13.18 -11.75
N TYR A 492 -21.31 12.91 -10.45
CA TYR A 492 -20.12 12.86 -9.61
C TYR A 492 -19.56 11.45 -9.59
N LYS A 493 -18.24 11.35 -9.76
CA LYS A 493 -17.53 10.08 -9.77
C LYS A 493 -16.50 10.03 -8.65
N SER A 494 -16.54 8.95 -7.88
CA SER A 494 -15.47 8.60 -6.96
C SER A 494 -14.23 8.18 -7.73
N MET A 495 -13.08 8.75 -7.38
CA MET A 495 -11.80 8.35 -7.96
C MET A 495 -11.10 7.23 -7.15
N GLY A 496 -11.76 6.70 -6.11
CA GLY A 496 -11.27 5.57 -5.32
C GLY A 496 -11.29 4.26 -6.11
N GLY A 497 -10.27 3.40 -5.90
CA GLY A 497 -10.20 2.07 -6.53
C GLY A 497 -9.94 2.06 -8.05
N ILE A 498 -9.70 3.22 -8.67
CA ILE A 498 -9.46 3.37 -10.11
C ILE A 498 -8.04 3.91 -10.36
N ARG A 499 -7.40 3.45 -11.43
CA ARG A 499 -6.12 4.02 -11.89
C ARG A 499 -6.35 5.42 -12.47
N LEU A 500 -5.69 6.42 -11.90
CA LEU A 500 -5.81 7.82 -12.29
C LEU A 500 -5.18 8.08 -13.66
N LYS A 501 -5.82 8.93 -14.47
CA LYS A 501 -5.29 9.37 -15.77
C LYS A 501 -3.97 10.15 -15.63
N LYS A 502 -3.83 10.89 -14.53
CA LYS A 502 -2.61 11.60 -14.13
C LYS A 502 -2.26 11.22 -12.69
N PRO A 503 -0.97 11.03 -12.37
CA PRO A 503 -0.55 10.71 -11.01
C PRO A 503 -0.74 11.90 -10.07
N ILE A 504 -0.97 11.61 -8.80
CA ILE A 504 -0.92 12.58 -7.71
C ILE A 504 0.49 12.59 -7.12
N ARG A 505 0.88 13.70 -6.50
CA ARG A 505 2.16 13.80 -5.77
C ARG A 505 1.88 14.09 -4.30
N LEU A 506 2.48 13.32 -3.41
CA LEU A 506 2.39 13.49 -1.96
C LEU A 506 3.77 13.92 -1.49
N GLN A 507 3.88 15.11 -0.91
CA GLN A 507 5.08 15.56 -0.24
C GLN A 507 4.92 15.19 1.24
N MET A 508 5.63 14.15 1.69
CA MET A 508 5.47 13.59 3.03
C MET A 508 6.65 13.97 3.91
N TRP A 509 6.37 14.49 5.10
CA TRP A 509 7.36 14.79 6.12
C TRP A 509 7.81 13.51 6.83
N LEU A 510 9.13 13.31 6.87
CA LEU A 510 9.75 12.25 7.63
C LEU A 510 10.11 12.77 9.02
N ASP A 511 9.41 12.30 10.04
CA ASP A 511 9.58 12.71 11.44
C ASP A 511 10.42 11.66 12.20
N ILE A 512 11.64 11.40 11.69
CA ILE A 512 12.59 10.44 12.29
C ILE A 512 13.71 11.21 12.97
N ASP A 513 14.22 10.66 14.06
CA ASP A 513 15.42 11.17 14.72
C ASP A 513 16.58 11.27 13.74
N LYS A 514 17.21 12.45 13.70
CA LYS A 514 18.29 12.77 12.76
C LYS A 514 19.51 11.86 12.90
N GLU A 515 19.64 11.18 14.04
CA GLU A 515 20.71 10.22 14.34
C GLU A 515 20.43 8.83 13.76
N THR A 516 19.16 8.44 13.64
CA THR A 516 18.73 7.18 13.02
C THR A 516 18.68 7.32 11.49
N PHE A 517 18.42 8.52 10.97
CA PHE A 517 18.39 8.79 9.54
C PHE A 517 19.78 9.09 8.97
N GLY A 518 20.55 8.03 8.68
CA GLY A 518 21.82 8.14 7.97
C GLY A 518 21.67 8.35 6.46
N SER A 519 22.75 8.73 5.76
CA SER A 519 22.80 8.85 4.28
C SER A 519 22.57 7.54 3.51
N ARG A 520 22.31 6.45 4.23
CA ARG A 520 22.09 5.09 3.69
C ARG A 520 20.67 4.57 3.90
N THR A 521 19.80 5.34 4.54
CA THR A 521 18.38 5.00 4.67
C THR A 521 17.74 4.95 3.28
N ASN A 522 16.81 4.02 3.12
CA ASN A 522 16.08 3.83 1.86
C ASN A 522 14.60 4.14 2.11
N PRO A 523 14.18 5.42 2.04
CA PRO A 523 12.78 5.76 2.16
C PRO A 523 12.00 5.23 0.96
N GLN A 524 10.86 4.60 1.21
CA GLN A 524 10.04 3.94 0.20
C GLN A 524 8.57 4.32 0.37
N CYS A 525 8.01 4.96 -0.66
CA CYS A 525 6.61 5.31 -0.71
C CYS A 525 5.78 4.05 -0.94
N VAL A 526 4.86 3.78 -0.02
CA VAL A 526 3.96 2.62 -0.05
C VAL A 526 2.51 3.06 0.08
N HIS A 527 1.62 2.18 -0.34
CA HIS A 527 0.20 2.27 -0.05
C HIS A 527 -0.28 1.02 0.68
N TRP A 528 -1.34 1.15 1.48
CA TRP A 528 -2.03 0.01 2.06
C TRP A 528 -2.89 -0.66 0.98
N SER A 529 -2.81 -1.97 0.87
CA SER A 529 -3.54 -2.79 -0.11
C SER A 529 -4.29 -3.91 0.59
N THR A 530 -5.60 -4.01 0.39
CA THR A 530 -6.45 -5.08 0.95
C THR A 530 -6.71 -6.22 -0.02
N LEU A 531 -6.00 -6.28 -1.15
CA LEU A 531 -6.25 -7.27 -2.21
C LEU A 531 -6.02 -8.73 -1.78
N ARG A 532 -5.07 -8.99 -0.88
CA ARG A 532 -4.70 -10.35 -0.43
C ARG A 532 -5.23 -10.69 0.98
N GLY A 533 -6.29 -10.04 1.43
CA GLY A 533 -6.94 -10.34 2.72
C GLY A 533 -6.90 -9.14 3.69
N ALA A 534 -6.39 -9.35 4.90
CA ALA A 534 -6.46 -8.36 6.00
C ALA A 534 -5.57 -7.10 5.83
N GLY A 535 -4.86 -6.98 4.70
CA GLY A 535 -4.11 -5.79 4.30
C GLY A 535 -2.57 -5.91 4.37
N GLU A 536 -1.87 -5.38 3.37
CA GLU A 536 -0.40 -5.33 3.26
C GLU A 536 0.08 -4.00 2.65
N TRP A 537 1.28 -3.55 3.04
CA TRP A 537 1.96 -2.42 2.41
C TRP A 537 2.57 -2.83 1.07
N SER A 538 2.26 -2.09 0.00
CA SER A 538 2.76 -2.35 -1.35
C SER A 538 3.32 -1.08 -1.99
N ARG A 539 4.36 -1.22 -2.82
CA ARG A 539 4.90 -0.11 -3.64
C ARG A 539 4.24 -0.02 -5.02
N VAL A 540 3.34 -0.94 -5.35
CA VAL A 540 2.77 -1.04 -6.71
C VAL A 540 2.02 0.24 -7.08
N GLY A 541 2.44 0.89 -8.17
CA GLY A 541 1.80 2.12 -8.65
C GLY A 541 2.21 3.41 -7.92
N CYS A 542 3.18 3.33 -7.01
CA CYS A 542 3.82 4.47 -6.36
C CYS A 542 5.32 4.51 -6.67
N HIS A 543 5.86 5.72 -6.85
CA HIS A 543 7.29 5.97 -7.05
C HIS A 543 7.81 6.96 -6.02
N THR A 544 9.06 6.81 -5.62
CA THR A 544 9.72 7.61 -4.58
C THR A 544 10.77 8.51 -5.20
N GLU A 545 10.59 9.81 -5.03
CA GLU A 545 11.53 10.86 -5.41
C GLU A 545 12.11 11.46 -4.12
N ILE A 546 13.44 11.38 -3.97
CA ILE A 546 14.18 11.91 -2.83
C ILE A 546 14.92 13.17 -3.26
N ASP A 547 14.88 14.20 -2.43
CA ASP A 547 15.72 15.38 -2.62
C ASP A 547 17.13 15.11 -2.05
N TYR A 548 18.09 14.87 -2.93
CA TYR A 548 19.46 14.50 -2.56
C TYR A 548 20.28 15.66 -2.00
N ASP A 549 19.80 16.90 -2.12
CA ASP A 549 20.48 18.09 -1.59
C ASP A 549 20.18 18.31 -0.10
N TRP A 550 19.29 17.51 0.49
CA TRP A 550 18.98 17.57 1.91
C TRP A 550 20.17 17.11 2.77
N SER A 551 20.51 17.89 3.80
CA SER A 551 21.53 17.53 4.78
C SER A 551 20.95 17.45 6.20
N PRO A 552 21.36 16.47 7.02
CA PRO A 552 20.89 16.34 8.40
C PRO A 552 21.26 17.56 9.28
N TYR A 553 22.30 18.30 8.89
CA TYR A 553 22.75 19.55 9.52
C TYR A 553 21.93 20.78 9.10
N SER A 554 21.06 20.67 8.10
CA SER A 554 20.13 21.74 7.75
C SER A 554 18.99 21.83 8.79
N ASN A 555 18.46 23.03 8.96
CA ASN A 555 17.24 23.27 9.73
C ASN A 555 15.97 22.95 8.91
N GLU A 556 16.12 22.38 7.72
CA GLU A 556 15.02 22.06 6.84
C GLU A 556 14.49 20.65 7.12
N PRO A 557 13.15 20.46 7.13
CA PRO A 557 12.55 19.15 7.34
C PRO A 557 12.87 18.24 6.15
N LEU A 558 13.07 16.95 6.41
CA LEU A 558 13.22 15.96 5.36
C LEU A 558 11.85 15.66 4.72
N LEU A 559 11.74 15.92 3.42
CA LEU A 559 10.51 15.72 2.66
C LEU A 559 10.73 14.68 1.56
N ILE A 560 9.86 13.68 1.52
CA ILE A 560 9.86 12.63 0.50
C ILE A 560 8.71 12.88 -0.46
N ASN A 561 9.01 12.91 -1.76
CA ASN A 561 8.02 13.11 -2.80
C ASN A 561 7.55 11.76 -3.34
N CYS A 562 6.32 11.37 -3.02
CA CYS A 562 5.70 10.15 -3.51
C CYS A 562 4.79 10.46 -4.70
N THR A 563 5.04 9.86 -5.87
CA THR A 563 4.17 9.98 -7.05
C THR A 563 3.37 8.70 -7.24
N CYS A 564 2.05 8.76 -7.06
CA CYS A 564 1.16 7.60 -7.08
C CYS A 564 0.06 7.72 -8.15
N ASN A 565 -0.33 6.60 -8.75
CA ASN A 565 -1.30 6.55 -9.85
C ASN A 565 -2.72 6.11 -9.45
N HIS A 566 -3.03 6.10 -8.16
CA HIS A 566 -4.31 5.70 -7.57
C HIS A 566 -4.51 6.47 -6.26
N LEU A 567 -5.71 6.39 -5.68
CA LEU A 567 -6.00 6.91 -4.35
C LEU A 567 -6.08 5.75 -3.36
N SER A 568 -5.44 5.90 -2.20
CA SER A 568 -5.41 4.92 -1.12
C SER A 568 -4.95 5.58 0.18
N THR A 569 -4.62 4.74 1.17
CA THR A 569 -3.85 5.09 2.36
C THR A 569 -2.35 4.99 2.04
N PHE A 570 -1.60 6.08 2.22
CA PHE A 570 -0.18 6.19 1.89
C PHE A 570 0.70 6.37 3.13
N ALA A 571 1.91 5.85 3.05
CA ALA A 571 2.96 6.00 4.05
C ALA A 571 4.35 5.95 3.39
N VAL A 572 5.38 6.35 4.12
CA VAL A 572 6.79 6.14 3.77
C VAL A 572 7.38 5.15 4.74
N LEU A 573 7.83 4.00 4.23
CA LEU A 573 8.62 3.05 4.99
C LEU A 573 10.09 3.45 4.93
N VAL A 574 10.81 3.24 6.03
CA VAL A 574 12.23 3.54 6.13
C VAL A 574 12.95 2.37 6.77
N ASP A 575 14.13 2.04 6.24
CA ASP A 575 15.04 1.10 6.86
C ASP A 575 15.60 1.70 8.16
N GLU A 576 15.44 0.99 9.28
CA GLU A 576 16.06 1.32 10.56
C GLU A 576 17.52 0.84 10.53
N VAL A 577 18.40 1.70 10.00
CA VAL A 577 19.84 1.44 9.92
C VAL A 577 20.54 2.26 10.99
N ASP A 578 20.95 1.62 12.08
CA ASP A 578 21.86 2.24 13.03
C ASP A 578 23.15 2.64 12.29
N ILE A 579 23.51 3.93 12.38
CA ILE A 579 24.74 4.47 11.80
C ILE A 579 25.99 3.75 12.39
N GLU A 580 25.85 3.11 13.55
CA GLU A 580 26.86 2.28 14.22
C GLU A 580 26.97 0.84 13.70
N PHE A 581 26.10 0.37 12.80
CA PHE A 581 26.16 -0.99 12.24
C PHE A 581 27.11 -1.11 11.02
N ILE A 582 28.20 -0.36 10.98
CA ILE A 582 29.46 -0.95 10.54
C ILE A 582 30.19 -1.26 11.84
N PRO A 583 30.02 -2.45 12.44
CA PRO A 583 30.85 -2.80 13.59
C PRO A 583 32.29 -2.64 13.14
N GLU A 584 32.97 -1.65 13.73
CA GLU A 584 34.43 -1.59 13.61
C GLU A 584 34.91 -2.94 14.13
N PRO A 585 35.62 -3.73 13.29
CA PRO A 585 35.99 -5.07 13.70
C PRO A 585 36.75 -4.95 15.01
N SER A 586 36.34 -5.76 15.99
CA SER A 586 37.02 -5.74 17.29
C SER A 586 38.53 -5.90 17.07
N LEU A 587 39.35 -5.34 17.97
CA LEU A 587 40.82 -5.48 17.85
C LEU A 587 41.24 -6.96 17.70
N LEU A 588 40.47 -7.88 18.28
CA LEU A 588 40.70 -9.31 18.14
C LEU A 588 40.39 -9.83 16.72
N GLU A 589 39.24 -9.47 16.14
CA GLU A 589 38.86 -9.89 14.77
C GLU A 589 39.79 -9.30 13.70
N SER A 590 40.22 -8.05 13.87
CA SER A 590 41.15 -7.40 12.94
C SER A 590 42.55 -8.01 13.00
N VAL A 591 43.09 -8.28 14.20
CA VAL A 591 44.40 -8.93 14.38
C VAL A 591 44.39 -10.36 13.86
N THR A 592 43.35 -11.14 14.18
CA THR A 592 43.23 -12.53 13.72
C THR A 592 43.09 -12.61 12.20
N SER A 593 42.25 -11.77 11.58
CA SER A 593 42.09 -11.73 10.13
C SER A 593 43.39 -11.32 9.42
N TYR A 594 44.05 -10.25 9.87
CA TYR A 594 45.27 -9.76 9.22
C TYR A 594 46.44 -10.74 9.35
N THR A 595 46.58 -11.39 10.50
CA THR A 595 47.61 -12.43 10.69
C THR A 595 47.33 -13.67 9.84
N ALA A 596 46.07 -14.10 9.73
CA ALA A 596 45.66 -15.19 8.86
C ALA A 596 45.97 -14.91 7.38
N PHE A 597 45.61 -13.73 6.86
CA PHE A 597 45.91 -13.35 5.46
C PHE A 597 47.41 -13.19 5.19
N SER A 598 48.15 -12.63 6.16
CA SER A 598 49.60 -12.46 6.04
C SER A 598 50.35 -13.80 5.96
N LEU A 599 49.80 -14.86 6.54
CA LEU A 599 50.37 -16.21 6.47
C LEU A 599 49.87 -17.01 5.25
N SER A 600 48.57 -16.97 4.96
CA SER A 600 47.93 -17.76 3.89
C SER A 600 48.32 -17.30 2.49
N LEU A 601 48.26 -16.00 2.19
CA LEU A 601 48.52 -15.49 0.83
C LEU A 601 49.93 -15.81 0.32
N PRO A 602 51.03 -15.65 1.10
CA PRO A 602 52.36 -16.05 0.67
C PRO A 602 52.48 -17.56 0.46
N LEU A 603 51.88 -18.38 1.34
CA LEU A 603 51.91 -19.83 1.22
C LEU A 603 51.16 -20.31 -0.04
N LEU A 604 49.98 -19.75 -0.31
CA LEU A 604 49.22 -20.05 -1.53
C LEU A 604 49.97 -19.60 -2.79
N PHE A 605 50.63 -18.45 -2.76
CA PHE A 605 51.44 -17.98 -3.89
C PHE A 605 52.65 -18.88 -4.14
N VAL A 606 53.39 -19.25 -3.09
CA VAL A 606 54.56 -20.14 -3.19
C VAL A 606 54.15 -21.52 -3.68
N THR A 607 53.05 -22.08 -3.18
CA THR A 607 52.55 -23.39 -3.64
C THR A 607 52.08 -23.34 -5.09
N TRP A 608 51.34 -22.30 -5.50
CA TRP A 608 50.95 -22.10 -6.89
C TRP A 608 52.16 -21.96 -7.82
N ALA A 609 53.15 -21.14 -7.42
CA ALA A 609 54.38 -20.97 -8.17
C ALA A 609 55.17 -22.28 -8.27
N ALA A 610 55.28 -23.04 -7.18
CA ALA A 610 55.93 -24.35 -7.17
C ALA A 610 55.25 -25.31 -8.16
N LEU A 611 53.91 -25.44 -8.13
CA LEU A 611 53.16 -26.28 -9.06
C LEU A 611 53.32 -25.85 -10.53
N CYS A 612 53.49 -24.55 -10.79
CA CYS A 612 53.79 -24.04 -12.13
C CYS A 612 55.23 -24.31 -12.58
N LEU A 613 56.18 -24.37 -11.65
CA LEU A 613 57.61 -24.57 -11.89
C LEU A 613 58.02 -26.05 -11.96
N VAL A 614 57.20 -26.99 -11.47
CA VAL A 614 57.40 -28.44 -11.69
C VAL A 614 57.20 -28.76 -13.18
N ARG A 615 58.26 -28.53 -13.96
CA ARG A 615 58.27 -28.55 -15.43
C ARG A 615 58.95 -29.80 -16.01
N GLY A 616 58.81 -30.96 -15.36
CA GLY A 616 59.72 -32.09 -15.62
C GLY A 616 59.23 -33.52 -15.45
N GLY A 617 57.93 -33.83 -15.57
CA GLY A 617 57.47 -35.23 -15.65
C GLY A 617 55.98 -35.41 -15.40
N ALA A 618 55.20 -35.61 -16.47
CA ALA A 618 53.74 -35.77 -16.51
C ALA A 618 52.92 -34.55 -16.04
N ALA A 619 52.55 -33.68 -16.98
CA ALA A 619 51.43 -32.76 -16.79
C ALA A 619 50.14 -33.59 -16.63
N THR A 620 49.85 -34.01 -15.40
CA THR A 620 48.64 -34.76 -15.08
C THR A 620 47.46 -33.81 -14.99
N VAL A 621 46.28 -34.30 -15.36
CA VAL A 621 45.02 -33.57 -15.18
C VAL A 621 44.85 -33.13 -13.72
N SER A 622 45.25 -33.96 -12.75
CA SER A 622 45.25 -33.63 -11.32
C SER A 622 46.16 -32.45 -10.96
N ASN A 623 47.42 -32.42 -11.44
CA ASN A 623 48.31 -31.28 -11.18
C ASN A 623 47.74 -29.97 -11.75
N SER A 624 47.11 -30.04 -12.93
CA SER A 624 46.43 -28.88 -13.51
C SER A 624 45.22 -28.44 -12.68
N ILE A 625 44.40 -29.37 -12.20
CA ILE A 625 43.25 -29.08 -11.31
C ILE A 625 43.73 -28.36 -10.04
N HIS A 626 44.76 -28.87 -9.35
CA HIS A 626 45.28 -28.23 -8.14
C HIS A 626 45.87 -26.84 -8.41
N LYS A 627 46.57 -26.65 -9.55
CA LYS A 627 47.06 -25.32 -9.97
C LYS A 627 45.91 -24.31 -10.09
N HIS A 628 44.79 -24.69 -10.73
CA HIS A 628 43.63 -23.81 -10.91
C HIS A 628 42.85 -23.59 -9.61
N LEU A 629 42.69 -24.63 -8.78
CA LEU A 629 42.05 -24.53 -7.46
C LEU A 629 42.79 -23.54 -6.56
N ILE A 630 44.11 -23.70 -6.39
CA ILE A 630 44.94 -22.83 -5.54
C ILE A 630 44.93 -21.39 -6.08
N PHE A 631 44.95 -21.22 -7.41
CA PHE A 631 44.84 -19.89 -8.02
C PHE A 631 43.50 -19.20 -7.71
N CYS A 632 42.38 -19.92 -7.80
CA CYS A 632 41.05 -19.38 -7.47
C CYS A 632 40.94 -18.99 -5.99
N VAL A 633 41.44 -19.84 -5.08
CA VAL A 633 41.47 -19.53 -3.63
C VAL A 633 42.36 -18.31 -3.35
N PHE A 634 43.55 -18.24 -3.95
CA PHE A 634 44.44 -17.09 -3.83
C PHE A 634 43.76 -15.78 -4.30
N MET A 635 43.10 -15.80 -5.46
CA MET A 635 42.39 -14.62 -5.98
C MET A 635 41.20 -14.23 -5.09
N ALA A 636 40.46 -15.20 -4.55
CA ALA A 636 39.35 -14.94 -3.63
C ALA A 636 39.84 -14.29 -2.33
N GLU A 637 40.88 -14.84 -1.69
CA GLU A 637 41.46 -14.30 -0.47
C GLU A 637 42.11 -12.93 -0.69
N LEU A 638 42.79 -12.72 -1.82
CA LEU A 638 43.39 -11.42 -2.16
C LEU A 638 42.31 -10.34 -2.33
N LEU A 639 41.23 -10.64 -3.05
CA LEU A 639 40.11 -9.71 -3.23
C LEU A 639 39.40 -9.44 -1.91
N TYR A 640 39.26 -10.45 -1.04
CA TYR A 640 38.69 -10.27 0.29
C TYR A 640 39.56 -9.37 1.17
N LEU A 641 40.88 -9.52 1.15
CA LEU A 641 41.80 -8.63 1.86
C LEU A 641 41.74 -7.19 1.34
N ILE A 642 41.65 -7.00 0.01
CA ILE A 642 41.48 -5.69 -0.60
C ILE A 642 40.15 -5.06 -0.15
N ALA A 643 39.07 -5.84 -0.16
CA ALA A 643 37.75 -5.41 0.30
C ALA A 643 37.76 -4.98 1.78
N LEU A 644 38.46 -5.73 2.64
CA LEU A 644 38.63 -5.39 4.06
C LEU A 644 39.42 -4.09 4.25
N LYS A 645 40.56 -3.93 3.56
CA LYS A 645 41.42 -2.75 3.73
C LYS A 645 40.79 -1.48 3.16
N ALA A 646 40.08 -1.60 2.04
CA ALA A 646 39.46 -0.47 1.37
C ALA A 646 37.97 -0.30 1.74
N ARG A 647 37.47 -1.01 2.77
CA ARG A 647 36.06 -1.00 3.22
C ARG A 647 35.46 0.41 3.28
N ASN A 648 36.13 1.35 3.95
CA ASN A 648 35.60 2.70 4.12
C ASN A 648 35.42 3.45 2.79
N THR A 649 36.33 3.27 1.84
CA THR A 649 36.27 3.90 0.52
C THR A 649 35.31 3.16 -0.42
N LEU A 650 35.23 1.82 -0.34
CA LEU A 650 34.27 1.02 -1.10
C LEU A 650 32.84 1.34 -0.70
N VAL A 651 32.55 1.52 0.60
CA VAL A 651 31.18 1.78 1.05
C VAL A 651 30.72 3.19 0.63
N GLN A 652 31.63 4.12 0.35
CA GLN A 652 31.30 5.44 -0.21
C GLN A 652 31.03 5.38 -1.72
N SER A 653 31.43 4.32 -2.41
CA SER A 653 31.34 4.22 -3.87
C SER A 653 30.61 2.93 -4.30
N GLU A 654 29.34 3.09 -4.70
CA GLU A 654 28.43 1.97 -5.01
C GLU A 654 28.97 1.06 -6.12
N PHE A 655 29.52 1.65 -7.18
CA PHE A 655 30.02 0.91 -8.35
C PHE A 655 31.19 -0.04 -8.02
N PRO A 656 32.31 0.40 -7.41
CA PRO A 656 33.41 -0.52 -7.06
C PRO A 656 33.02 -1.53 -5.97
N CYS A 657 32.13 -1.19 -5.03
CA CYS A 657 31.61 -2.15 -4.06
C CYS A 657 30.90 -3.32 -4.76
N LYS A 658 30.02 -3.01 -5.74
CA LYS A 658 29.33 -4.02 -6.55
C LYS A 658 30.30 -4.92 -7.33
N LEU A 659 31.30 -4.33 -7.97
CA LEU A 659 32.30 -5.10 -8.73
C LEU A 659 33.12 -6.03 -7.84
N VAL A 660 33.52 -5.58 -6.65
CA VAL A 660 34.28 -6.40 -5.71
C VAL A 660 33.42 -7.52 -5.14
N ALA A 661 32.16 -7.26 -4.81
CA ALA A 661 31.21 -8.28 -4.35
C ALA A 661 30.95 -9.35 -5.44
N MET A 662 30.71 -8.94 -6.68
CA MET A 662 30.54 -9.86 -7.82
C MET A 662 31.80 -10.67 -8.07
N GLY A 663 32.97 -10.03 -8.00
CA GLY A 663 34.26 -10.71 -8.14
C GLY A 663 34.47 -11.76 -7.04
N LEU A 664 34.25 -11.39 -5.78
CA LEU A 664 34.39 -12.30 -4.63
C LEU A 664 33.48 -13.52 -4.77
N HIS A 665 32.21 -13.32 -5.13
CA HIS A 665 31.25 -14.38 -5.41
C HIS A 665 31.78 -15.31 -6.51
N TYR A 666 32.22 -14.75 -7.64
CA TYR A 666 32.75 -15.53 -8.76
C TYR A 666 33.91 -16.44 -8.35
N TRP A 667 34.94 -15.90 -7.68
CA TRP A 667 36.14 -16.66 -7.34
C TRP A 667 35.87 -17.76 -6.31
N TRP A 668 34.98 -17.53 -5.34
CA TRP A 668 34.56 -18.56 -4.38
C TRP A 668 33.78 -19.70 -5.05
N VAL A 669 32.84 -19.38 -5.93
CA VAL A 669 32.08 -20.42 -6.67
C VAL A 669 33.01 -21.18 -7.62
N CYS A 670 33.96 -20.52 -8.27
CA CYS A 670 35.00 -21.20 -9.06
C CYS A 670 35.86 -22.13 -8.20
N ALA A 671 36.27 -21.71 -7.00
CA ALA A 671 37.04 -22.55 -6.09
C ALA A 671 36.25 -23.80 -5.66
N LEU A 672 34.97 -23.66 -5.34
CA LEU A 672 34.07 -24.79 -5.03
C LEU A 672 33.91 -25.73 -6.23
N ALA A 673 33.76 -25.18 -7.44
CA ALA A 673 33.64 -25.97 -8.66
C ALA A 673 34.94 -26.74 -8.97
N TRP A 674 36.11 -26.13 -8.76
CA TRP A 674 37.40 -26.82 -8.88
C TRP A 674 37.60 -27.89 -7.81
N ALA A 675 37.16 -27.66 -6.57
CA ALA A 675 37.19 -28.65 -5.50
C ALA A 675 36.27 -29.85 -5.82
N ALA A 676 35.11 -29.61 -6.42
CA ALA A 676 34.23 -30.68 -6.91
C ALA A 676 34.88 -31.46 -8.07
N CYS A 677 35.57 -30.78 -8.99
CA CYS A 677 36.33 -31.43 -10.05
C CYS A 677 37.48 -32.29 -9.50
N ASP A 678 38.15 -31.83 -8.45
CA ASP A 678 39.20 -32.59 -7.76
C ASP A 678 38.62 -33.86 -7.09
N ALA A 679 37.53 -33.72 -6.34
CA ALA A 679 36.83 -34.86 -5.73
C ALA A 679 36.35 -35.88 -6.79
N TRP A 680 35.87 -35.40 -7.93
CA TRP A 680 35.50 -36.25 -9.06
C TRP A 680 36.71 -36.96 -9.65
N GLN A 681 37.81 -36.25 -9.85
CA GLN A 681 39.06 -36.80 -10.38
C GLN A 681 39.63 -37.88 -9.45
N VAL A 682 39.65 -37.64 -8.14
CA VAL A 682 40.07 -38.63 -7.12
C VAL A 682 39.17 -39.87 -7.16
N ARG A 683 37.84 -39.69 -7.22
CA ARG A 683 36.90 -40.83 -7.35
C ARG A 683 37.19 -41.65 -8.60
N ARG A 684 37.49 -40.98 -9.72
CA ARG A 684 37.79 -41.62 -10.99
C ARG A 684 39.12 -42.39 -10.92
N LEU A 685 40.13 -41.80 -10.30
CA LEU A 685 41.43 -42.43 -10.06
C LEU A 685 41.33 -43.70 -9.19
N VAL A 686 40.40 -43.73 -8.23
CA VAL A 686 40.19 -44.88 -7.34
C VAL A 686 39.34 -45.98 -7.99
N ARG A 687 38.39 -45.62 -8.86
CA ARG A 687 37.41 -46.59 -9.42
C ARG A 687 37.74 -47.10 -10.82
N GLU A 688 38.45 -46.33 -11.64
CA GLU A 688 38.82 -46.72 -12.99
C GLU A 688 40.24 -47.28 -13.01
N LEU A 689 40.40 -48.52 -13.49
CA LEU A 689 41.71 -49.19 -13.61
C LEU A 689 42.58 -48.65 -14.77
N ARG A 690 42.10 -47.64 -15.50
CA ARG A 690 42.77 -47.04 -16.68
C ARG A 690 43.51 -45.77 -16.25
N ASP A 691 44.61 -45.44 -16.94
CA ASP A 691 45.30 -44.15 -16.74
C ASP A 691 44.43 -42.96 -17.17
N VAL A 692 43.70 -42.43 -16.19
CA VAL A 692 42.80 -41.28 -16.29
C VAL A 692 43.57 -39.94 -16.32
N ASN A 693 44.82 -39.95 -15.85
CA ASN A 693 45.64 -38.75 -15.63
C ASN A 693 46.10 -38.04 -16.92
N HIS A 694 45.90 -38.65 -18.09
CA HIS A 694 46.27 -38.09 -19.40
C HIS A 694 45.05 -37.71 -20.27
N GLY A 695 43.87 -37.52 -19.67
CA GLY A 695 42.68 -37.04 -20.35
C GLY A 695 42.71 -35.54 -20.73
N GLY A 696 41.73 -35.09 -21.50
CA GLY A 696 41.58 -33.68 -21.88
C GLY A 696 41.11 -32.79 -20.72
N LEU A 697 41.68 -31.58 -20.61
CA LEU A 697 41.35 -30.59 -19.57
C LEU A 697 40.11 -29.74 -19.90
N ALA A 698 39.56 -29.82 -21.11
CA ALA A 698 38.49 -28.93 -21.57
C ALA A 698 37.20 -29.03 -20.73
N ALA A 699 36.76 -30.24 -20.38
CA ALA A 699 35.55 -30.46 -19.60
C ALA A 699 35.62 -29.88 -18.17
N PRO A 700 36.67 -30.15 -17.35
CA PRO A 700 36.78 -29.53 -16.03
C PRO A 700 36.99 -28.00 -16.11
N LEU A 701 37.66 -27.49 -17.15
CA LEU A 701 37.82 -26.04 -17.34
C LEU A 701 36.47 -25.34 -17.61
N ALA A 702 35.62 -25.94 -18.46
CA ALA A 702 34.29 -25.44 -18.74
C ALA A 702 33.37 -25.53 -17.50
N ALA A 703 33.42 -26.65 -16.78
CA ALA A 703 32.61 -26.85 -15.58
C ALA A 703 32.99 -25.90 -14.43
N ALA A 704 34.28 -25.58 -14.27
CA ALA A 704 34.76 -24.83 -13.12
C ALA A 704 34.96 -23.33 -13.34
N TYR A 705 34.94 -22.83 -14.59
CA TYR A 705 34.97 -21.39 -14.89
C TYR A 705 33.73 -20.90 -15.64
N ALA A 706 33.28 -21.59 -16.68
CA ALA A 706 32.16 -21.12 -17.51
C ALA A 706 30.81 -21.27 -16.79
N ALA A 707 30.56 -22.40 -16.11
CA ALA A 707 29.31 -22.58 -15.37
C ALA A 707 29.14 -21.57 -14.20
N PRO A 708 30.15 -21.31 -13.35
CA PRO A 708 30.10 -20.21 -12.37
C PRO A 708 29.87 -18.83 -12.99
N ALA A 709 30.47 -18.53 -14.15
CA ALA A 709 30.26 -17.26 -14.84
C ALA A 709 28.81 -17.07 -15.31
N VAL A 710 28.20 -18.12 -15.87
CA VAL A 710 26.79 -18.10 -16.30
C VAL A 710 25.86 -17.95 -15.09
N LEU A 711 26.11 -18.69 -14.00
CA LEU A 711 25.33 -18.58 -12.77
C LEU A 711 25.37 -17.16 -12.20
N LEU A 712 26.56 -16.55 -12.16
CA LEU A 712 26.71 -15.16 -11.71
C LEU A 712 26.01 -14.17 -12.64
N ALA A 713 26.10 -14.36 -13.96
CA ALA A 713 25.44 -13.48 -14.93
C ALA A 713 23.91 -13.52 -14.78
N LEU A 714 23.33 -14.70 -14.53
CA LEU A 714 21.90 -14.85 -14.24
C LEU A 714 21.52 -14.23 -12.89
N ALA A 715 22.33 -14.46 -11.84
CA ALA A 715 22.09 -13.88 -10.52
C ALA A 715 22.17 -12.34 -10.53
N ALA A 716 23.20 -11.79 -11.16
CA ALA A 716 23.40 -10.35 -11.30
C ALA A 716 22.36 -9.70 -12.24
N GLY A 717 21.92 -10.40 -13.29
CA GLY A 717 20.89 -9.92 -14.20
C GLY A 717 19.49 -9.83 -13.57
N HIS A 718 19.14 -10.78 -12.69
CA HIS A 718 17.85 -10.77 -12.00
C HIS A 718 17.82 -9.82 -10.79
N HIS A 719 18.94 -9.68 -10.09
CA HIS A 719 19.02 -8.92 -8.83
C HIS A 719 20.22 -7.95 -8.75
N GLN A 720 20.42 -7.12 -9.78
CA GLN A 720 21.52 -6.14 -9.82
C GLN A 720 21.51 -5.17 -8.62
N HIS A 721 20.34 -4.90 -8.05
CA HIS A 721 20.16 -4.02 -6.89
C HIS A 721 20.58 -4.66 -5.56
N GLN A 722 20.77 -5.99 -5.49
CA GLN A 722 21.14 -6.68 -4.25
C GLN A 722 22.65 -6.78 -4.06
N TYR A 723 23.44 -6.81 -5.14
CA TYR A 723 24.90 -6.76 -5.05
C TYR A 723 25.37 -5.40 -4.52
N GLY A 724 26.36 -5.39 -3.62
CA GLY A 724 26.98 -4.16 -3.09
C GLY A 724 26.16 -3.41 -2.02
N ASN A 725 24.99 -3.92 -1.64
CA ASN A 725 24.34 -3.50 -0.40
C ASN A 725 25.06 -4.18 0.77
N ALA A 726 25.28 -3.45 1.85
CA ALA A 726 26.25 -3.73 2.91
C ALA A 726 26.02 -4.99 3.79
N LEU A 727 25.30 -6.00 3.28
CA LEU A 727 24.95 -7.23 3.98
C LEU A 727 25.26 -8.48 3.14
N LEU A 728 26.45 -8.52 2.54
CA LEU A 728 27.11 -9.76 2.13
C LEU A 728 28.57 -9.74 2.58
#